data_AF-A0A9R0ZP98-F1
#
_entry.id   AF-A0A9R0ZP98-F1
#
_cell.length_a   1.000
_cell.length_b   1.000
_cell.length_c   1.000
_cell.angle_alpha   90.00
_cell.angle_beta   90.00
_cell.angle_gamma   90.00
#
_symmetry.space_group_name_H-M   'P 1'
#
loop_
_entity.id
_entity.type
_entity.pdbx_description
1 polymer ?
#
loop_
_entity_poly.entity_id
_entity_poly.type
_entity_poly.pdbx_seq_one_letter_code
_entity_poly.pdbx_strand_id
1 'polypeptide(L)'
;MEYDMLEQILEGKEKPTNLPFALLQKITDDFSEEREIGQGGFGTVYKGVLRNRNVAVKRIMNNYTIDEKLFYREVNSLLKVNHKNVVRFLGFCANTEQAAIKIEGKKEYIYAEIRERLLCFEYVSNGNLQNYITDELRGLEWNVRFQIIKDICEGLFHLHMENHIIHMDLKPANILLDHHMVPKVTDFGLSRLDENSQTMCANRFLSLGYCAPEYLHSGRMSVKSDIYSLGVIIIELVTGHKSIPGNNNVSVVRRWRHRWKKSGNEMPLGYQQVTKCIEIGLRCQENDPYRRPFISDILCDFTNMEGANEQFSSNNGSTIDEISAYLEDDMLGIEPLELHFPFDLNKQMACSLQLTNETDGCIAFNIQTTSPLPYCVHPTRDIVPPRSKCSIDITLQLHTKAPWHAGGLIIRNTKVSDGLAAGDITTYMFDKEAGNLVDEVSLDVVFDRQLQAPHLSEVPKHTSLAPVAVLGTNDPRNQGASNVPRLSAHAGSEGTVSEVIPAGSSKLLDIHPPELWFTFEPNKLIPCSLYLTNYTDEYVPFKLMEKSMLMDKRRLFLSLPLYGIVPPSSTYILVVTTDKRENLPEERDVDFVLQNSVGDERLKPFRNQYDCDQYFEKATKSGNMVHNVILKVVYAPEGKTACEAIPPLLKMTFVEKTHAALCSLDANQTEPWIITGHYDGRVGLWDYDTQKFLALVKVTGSSGCLVKFIERRQWFLAGSYHEGFIHVYNYETEVQEVNSFRAHDRFLESMSIHPTQPYVLSSSDTQIKLWDWDKDWECRRTFMEHSHTVKQVAFNPWNTNSFASASRDHTANVWSLDSSRSMYTLSGHLDEVNCLDFFTRDNQQYLITGSEDMTAKIWDLRKEMCIETLKGFMFPVVSIVSHPRLPLVIIGTRNGIVHLWSLTNFRLERILHIGCHQGVRGLAALMGSRRVIIGHGSAVSMVEIHNEEPVDSKAKMEVRYERQG
;
A
#
# COMPACT_ATOMS: atom_id res chain seq x y z
N MET A 1 -33.64 19.89 -20.53
CA MET A 1 -32.78 20.11 -19.35
C MET A 1 -32.31 18.79 -18.76
N GLU A 2 -33.20 17.94 -18.22
CA GLU A 2 -32.77 16.74 -17.46
C GLU A 2 -31.94 15.72 -18.25
N TYR A 3 -32.30 15.44 -19.51
CA TYR A 3 -31.48 14.61 -20.40
C TYR A 3 -30.11 15.25 -20.68
N ASP A 4 -30.09 16.57 -20.91
CA ASP A 4 -28.89 17.30 -21.27
C ASP A 4 -27.85 17.32 -20.11
N MET A 5 -28.30 17.21 -18.86
CA MET A 5 -27.43 17.05 -17.68
C MET A 5 -26.72 15.70 -17.69
N LEU A 6 -27.44 14.58 -17.83
CA LEU A 6 -26.81 13.25 -17.85
C LEU A 6 -25.93 13.05 -19.10
N GLU A 7 -26.30 13.64 -20.25
CA GLU A 7 -25.45 13.68 -21.44
C GLU A 7 -24.18 14.54 -21.22
N GLN A 8 -24.26 15.68 -20.52
CA GLN A 8 -23.07 16.49 -20.14
C GLN A 8 -22.14 15.79 -19.14
N ILE A 9 -22.68 15.06 -18.16
CA ILE A 9 -21.88 14.22 -17.26
C ILE A 9 -21.19 13.10 -18.06
N LEU A 10 -21.90 12.43 -18.99
CA LEU A 10 -21.32 11.45 -19.90
C LEU A 10 -20.21 12.02 -20.81
N GLU A 11 -20.30 13.29 -21.18
CA GLU A 11 -19.25 14.01 -21.91
C GLU A 11 -18.12 14.54 -21.00
N GLY A 12 -18.23 14.41 -19.67
CA GLY A 12 -17.23 14.90 -18.72
C GLY A 12 -17.26 16.42 -18.49
N LYS A 13 -18.30 17.11 -18.93
CA LYS A 13 -18.50 18.56 -18.74
C LYS A 13 -19.02 18.90 -17.34
N GLU A 14 -19.80 18.00 -16.75
CA GLU A 14 -20.34 18.12 -15.40
C GLU A 14 -19.89 16.95 -14.52
N LYS A 15 -19.90 17.16 -13.19
CA LYS A 15 -19.56 16.12 -12.20
C LYS A 15 -20.78 15.25 -11.86
N PRO A 16 -20.57 13.99 -11.42
CA PRO A 16 -21.66 13.14 -10.94
C PRO A 16 -22.50 13.80 -9.84
N THR A 17 -23.82 13.64 -9.90
CA THR A 17 -24.78 14.40 -9.07
C THR A 17 -26.02 13.57 -8.72
N ASN A 18 -26.99 14.17 -8.01
CA ASN A 18 -28.31 13.56 -7.78
C ASN A 18 -29.18 13.68 -9.05
N LEU A 19 -29.58 12.55 -9.60
CA LEU A 19 -30.34 12.41 -10.85
C LEU A 19 -31.84 12.24 -10.54
N PRO A 20 -32.76 12.87 -11.29
CA PRO A 20 -34.20 12.69 -11.09
C PRO A 20 -34.63 11.23 -11.25
N PHE A 21 -35.50 10.73 -10.36
CA PHE A 21 -36.05 9.38 -10.45
C PHE A 21 -36.77 9.15 -11.79
N ALA A 22 -37.61 10.11 -12.20
CA ALA A 22 -38.35 10.06 -13.47
C ALA A 22 -37.42 10.00 -14.71
N LEU A 23 -36.22 10.59 -14.65
CA LEU A 23 -35.22 10.45 -15.72
C LEU A 23 -34.70 9.02 -15.78
N LEU A 24 -34.29 8.45 -14.64
CA LEU A 24 -33.78 7.08 -14.55
C LEU A 24 -34.85 6.04 -14.96
N GLN A 25 -36.05 6.14 -14.39
CA GLN A 25 -37.21 5.31 -14.71
C GLN A 25 -37.54 5.34 -16.21
N LYS A 26 -37.44 6.51 -16.85
CA LYS A 26 -37.77 6.64 -18.27
C LYS A 26 -36.67 6.10 -19.21
N ILE A 27 -35.39 6.18 -18.83
CA ILE A 27 -34.31 5.58 -19.66
C ILE A 27 -34.21 4.06 -19.48
N THR A 28 -34.64 3.51 -18.32
CA THR A 28 -34.73 2.07 -18.06
C THR A 28 -36.06 1.44 -18.48
N ASP A 29 -36.92 2.17 -19.20
CA ASP A 29 -38.21 1.68 -19.70
C ASP A 29 -39.10 1.13 -18.56
N ASP A 30 -39.31 1.97 -17.54
CA ASP A 30 -39.96 1.65 -16.26
C ASP A 30 -39.34 0.45 -15.49
N PHE A 31 -38.02 0.28 -15.65
CA PHE A 31 -37.27 -0.88 -15.13
C PHE A 31 -37.77 -2.22 -15.67
N SER A 32 -38.16 -2.26 -16.95
CA SER A 32 -38.55 -3.46 -17.67
C SER A 32 -37.51 -4.59 -17.59
N GLU A 33 -37.99 -5.83 -17.51
CA GLU A 33 -37.17 -7.05 -17.58
C GLU A 33 -36.36 -7.12 -18.89
N GLU A 34 -36.86 -6.54 -20.00
CA GLU A 34 -36.12 -6.41 -21.27
C GLU A 34 -34.89 -5.48 -21.19
N ARG A 35 -34.76 -4.72 -20.10
CA ARG A 35 -33.60 -3.86 -19.81
C ARG A 35 -32.68 -4.46 -18.75
N GLU A 36 -33.01 -5.58 -18.12
CA GLU A 36 -32.13 -6.19 -17.12
C GLU A 36 -30.82 -6.67 -17.77
N ILE A 37 -29.69 -6.29 -17.17
CA ILE A 37 -28.34 -6.72 -17.57
C ILE A 37 -27.57 -7.45 -16.46
N GLY A 38 -28.20 -7.66 -15.31
CA GLY A 38 -27.69 -8.49 -14.23
C GLY A 38 -28.41 -8.26 -12.91
N GLN A 39 -28.56 -9.32 -12.12
CA GLN A 39 -29.16 -9.29 -10.78
C GLN A 39 -28.22 -9.96 -9.78
N GLY A 40 -28.12 -9.39 -8.58
CA GLY A 40 -27.30 -9.93 -7.49
C GLY A 40 -27.81 -9.50 -6.13
N GLY A 41 -27.20 -9.99 -5.05
CA GLY A 41 -27.69 -9.85 -3.67
C GLY A 41 -27.89 -8.41 -3.14
N PHE A 42 -27.42 -7.40 -3.88
CA PHE A 42 -27.55 -5.98 -3.54
C PHE A 42 -28.57 -5.21 -4.40
N GLY A 43 -29.02 -5.76 -5.54
CA GLY A 43 -29.86 -5.02 -6.50
C GLY A 43 -29.96 -5.66 -7.87
N THR A 44 -30.83 -5.08 -8.70
CA THR A 44 -30.92 -5.35 -10.15
C THR A 44 -30.30 -4.20 -10.93
N VAL A 45 -29.55 -4.51 -11.99
CA VAL A 45 -28.92 -3.54 -12.88
C VAL A 45 -29.66 -3.52 -14.21
N TYR A 46 -30.11 -2.34 -14.61
CA TYR A 46 -30.85 -2.10 -15.84
C TYR A 46 -30.03 -1.26 -16.83
N LYS A 47 -30.20 -1.52 -18.12
CA LYS A 47 -29.62 -0.73 -19.21
C LYS A 47 -30.49 0.49 -19.50
N GLY A 48 -30.01 1.66 -19.09
CA GLY A 48 -30.61 2.93 -19.46
C GLY A 48 -30.22 3.33 -20.89
N VAL A 49 -31.20 3.68 -21.72
CA VAL A 49 -30.97 4.11 -23.12
C VAL A 49 -31.15 5.63 -23.24
N LEU A 50 -30.10 6.31 -23.70
CA LEU A 50 -30.09 7.72 -24.09
C LEU A 50 -30.01 7.83 -25.61
N ARG A 51 -30.05 9.05 -26.17
CA ARG A 51 -30.14 9.26 -27.64
C ARG A 51 -29.01 8.60 -28.42
N ASN A 52 -27.78 8.73 -27.92
CA ASN A 52 -26.56 8.28 -28.60
C ASN A 52 -25.67 7.35 -27.74
N ARG A 53 -26.08 7.02 -26.50
CA ARG A 53 -25.28 6.25 -25.54
C ARG A 53 -26.16 5.39 -24.63
N ASN A 54 -25.55 4.42 -23.95
CA ASN A 54 -26.18 3.62 -22.89
C ASN A 54 -25.56 3.95 -21.53
N VAL A 55 -26.30 3.71 -20.45
CA VAL A 55 -25.82 3.75 -19.05
C VAL A 55 -26.25 2.48 -18.31
N ALA A 56 -25.58 2.14 -17.22
CA ALA A 56 -26.03 1.13 -16.28
C ALA A 56 -26.71 1.81 -15.07
N VAL A 57 -27.88 1.33 -14.68
CA VAL A 57 -28.67 1.87 -13.56
C VAL A 57 -28.94 0.74 -12.57
N LYS A 58 -28.23 0.75 -11.44
CA LYS A 58 -28.36 -0.23 -10.36
C LYS A 58 -29.42 0.23 -9.37
N ARG A 59 -30.55 -0.48 -9.29
CA ARG A 59 -31.63 -0.26 -8.32
C ARG A 59 -31.42 -1.19 -7.12
N ILE A 60 -31.23 -0.61 -5.94
CA ILE A 60 -30.88 -1.36 -4.72
C ILE A 60 -32.12 -2.10 -4.19
N MET A 61 -31.97 -3.37 -3.78
CA MET A 61 -33.12 -4.15 -3.29
C MET A 61 -33.69 -3.59 -1.99
N ASN A 62 -35.02 -3.39 -1.94
CA ASN A 62 -35.72 -2.84 -0.78
C ASN A 62 -36.25 -3.93 0.17
N ASN A 63 -35.34 -4.77 0.70
CA ASN A 63 -35.66 -5.77 1.72
C ASN A 63 -35.33 -5.22 3.12
N TYR A 64 -36.30 -4.56 3.74
CA TYR A 64 -36.27 -3.99 5.10
C TYR A 64 -35.18 -2.94 5.35
N THR A 65 -35.56 -1.67 5.21
CA THR A 65 -34.77 -0.47 5.59
C THR A 65 -33.39 -0.37 4.95
N ILE A 66 -33.32 0.23 3.76
CA ILE A 66 -32.06 0.76 3.22
C ILE A 66 -31.52 1.81 4.18
N ASP A 67 -30.34 1.56 4.74
CA ASP A 67 -29.65 2.49 5.65
C ASP A 67 -29.11 3.68 4.86
N GLU A 68 -29.72 4.84 5.05
CA GLU A 68 -29.38 6.06 4.30
C GLU A 68 -27.97 6.55 4.59
N LYS A 69 -27.43 6.31 5.80
CA LYS A 69 -26.04 6.68 6.11
C LYS A 69 -25.08 5.87 5.26
N LEU A 70 -25.37 4.59 5.04
CA LEU A 70 -24.50 3.70 4.29
C LEU A 70 -24.71 3.83 2.77
N PHE A 71 -25.91 4.18 2.31
CA PHE A 71 -26.12 4.64 0.93
C PHE A 71 -25.33 5.92 0.63
N TYR A 72 -25.40 6.94 1.49
CA TYR A 72 -24.62 8.16 1.29
C TYR A 72 -23.11 7.96 1.54
N ARG A 73 -22.69 7.03 2.41
CA ARG A 73 -21.28 6.61 2.53
C ARG A 73 -20.77 6.04 1.20
N GLU A 74 -21.55 5.16 0.58
CA GLU A 74 -21.23 4.57 -0.72
C GLU A 74 -21.12 5.62 -1.83
N VAL A 75 -22.13 6.48 -1.96
CA VAL A 75 -22.10 7.62 -2.90
C VAL A 75 -20.87 8.51 -2.66
N ASN A 76 -20.51 8.79 -1.40
CA ASN A 76 -19.32 9.58 -1.07
C ASN A 76 -17.98 8.88 -1.34
N SER A 77 -17.96 7.54 -1.47
CA SER A 77 -16.80 6.79 -1.98
C SER A 77 -16.75 6.87 -3.51
N LEU A 78 -17.86 6.56 -4.18
CA LEU A 78 -17.98 6.59 -5.64
C LEU A 78 -17.73 7.98 -6.25
N LEU A 79 -18.04 9.06 -5.53
CA LEU A 79 -17.77 10.45 -5.93
C LEU A 79 -16.28 10.84 -5.97
N LYS A 80 -15.39 10.08 -5.34
CA LYS A 80 -13.93 10.34 -5.33
C LYS A 80 -13.21 9.64 -6.49
N VAL A 81 -13.72 8.47 -6.89
CA VAL A 81 -13.07 7.53 -7.80
C VAL A 81 -13.24 7.97 -9.25
N ASN A 82 -12.13 8.13 -9.97
CA ASN A 82 -12.11 8.47 -11.39
C ASN A 82 -10.82 7.97 -12.04
N HIS A 83 -10.85 6.73 -12.53
CA HIS A 83 -9.70 6.07 -13.16
C HIS A 83 -10.13 5.25 -14.39
N LYS A 84 -9.23 5.07 -15.37
CA LYS A 84 -9.53 4.36 -16.63
C LYS A 84 -10.05 2.94 -16.38
N ASN A 85 -9.46 2.24 -15.40
CA ASN A 85 -9.77 0.84 -15.05
C ASN A 85 -10.76 0.66 -13.90
N VAL A 86 -11.59 1.66 -13.62
CA VAL A 86 -12.71 1.55 -12.70
C VAL A 86 -13.97 2.00 -13.41
N VAL A 87 -15.11 1.34 -13.16
CA VAL A 87 -16.38 1.71 -13.79
C VAL A 87 -16.80 3.10 -13.31
N ARG A 88 -16.88 4.04 -14.25
CA ARG A 88 -17.08 5.46 -13.94
C ARG A 88 -18.51 5.72 -13.46
N PHE A 89 -18.61 6.20 -12.22
CA PHE A 89 -19.86 6.67 -11.62
C PHE A 89 -20.37 7.94 -12.34
N LEU A 90 -21.69 8.03 -12.55
CA LEU A 90 -22.37 9.14 -13.23
C LEU A 90 -23.34 9.90 -12.32
N GLY A 91 -23.79 9.28 -11.23
CA GLY A 91 -24.68 9.92 -10.26
C GLY A 91 -25.54 8.91 -9.51
N PHE A 92 -26.35 9.41 -8.58
CA PHE A 92 -27.24 8.60 -7.76
C PHE A 92 -28.66 9.16 -7.83
N CYS A 93 -29.66 8.40 -7.38
CA CYS A 93 -30.99 8.91 -7.10
C CYS A 93 -31.38 8.52 -5.67
N ALA A 94 -31.76 9.53 -4.87
CA ALA A 94 -32.23 9.38 -3.49
C ALA A 94 -33.67 9.89 -3.32
N ASN A 95 -34.60 9.34 -4.10
CA ASN A 95 -36.00 9.78 -4.11
C ASN A 95 -36.81 9.17 -2.95
N THR A 96 -37.69 9.94 -2.33
CA THR A 96 -38.58 9.47 -1.27
C THR A 96 -39.95 10.09 -1.45
N GLU A 97 -40.96 9.25 -1.72
CA GLU A 97 -42.34 9.66 -1.99
C GLU A 97 -43.29 9.07 -0.94
N GLN A 98 -44.40 9.77 -0.65
CA GLN A 98 -45.45 9.26 0.23
C GLN A 98 -46.60 8.68 -0.59
N ALA A 99 -46.74 7.36 -0.59
CA ALA A 99 -47.81 6.65 -1.29
C ALA A 99 -48.95 6.29 -0.34
N ALA A 100 -50.18 6.58 -0.76
CA ALA A 100 -51.39 6.16 -0.05
C ALA A 100 -51.78 4.72 -0.45
N ILE A 101 -51.19 3.73 0.23
CA ILE A 101 -51.46 2.31 0.01
C ILE A 101 -52.84 1.97 0.59
N LYS A 102 -53.78 1.62 -0.29
CA LYS A 102 -55.11 1.14 0.11
C LYS A 102 -55.03 -0.31 0.60
N ILE A 103 -55.49 -0.57 1.82
CA ILE A 103 -55.58 -1.95 2.33
C ILE A 103 -56.78 -2.65 1.67
N GLU A 104 -56.58 -3.84 1.11
CA GLU A 104 -57.70 -4.64 0.60
C GLU A 104 -58.72 -4.95 1.71
N GLY A 105 -60.01 -4.90 1.36
CA GLY A 105 -61.10 -5.10 2.32
C GLY A 105 -61.42 -3.93 3.27
N LYS A 106 -60.62 -2.85 3.30
CA LYS A 106 -60.87 -1.67 4.15
C LYS A 106 -61.14 -0.39 3.35
N LYS A 107 -61.69 0.62 4.04
CA LYS A 107 -61.84 2.01 3.56
C LYS A 107 -60.67 2.92 3.96
N GLU A 108 -59.67 2.36 4.65
CA GLU A 108 -58.53 3.07 5.22
C GLU A 108 -57.33 3.01 4.26
N TYR A 109 -56.57 4.10 4.19
CA TYR A 109 -55.30 4.18 3.47
C TYR A 109 -54.15 4.23 4.48
N ILE A 110 -53.08 3.48 4.22
CA ILE A 110 -51.80 3.63 4.92
C ILE A 110 -50.93 4.55 4.08
N TYR A 111 -50.47 5.66 4.65
CA TYR A 111 -49.43 6.47 4.02
C TYR A 111 -48.07 5.83 4.33
N ALA A 112 -47.35 5.42 3.29
CA ALA A 112 -46.05 4.76 3.40
C ALA A 112 -44.99 5.53 2.59
N GLU A 113 -43.78 5.61 3.12
CA GLU A 113 -42.63 6.15 2.38
C GLU A 113 -42.07 5.10 1.42
N ILE A 114 -42.22 5.34 0.11
CA ILE A 114 -41.50 4.61 -0.93
C ILE A 114 -40.14 5.29 -1.10
N ARG A 115 -39.07 4.54 -0.84
CA ARG A 115 -37.68 5.03 -0.90
C ARG A 115 -36.94 4.36 -2.05
N GLU A 116 -36.73 5.10 -3.13
CA GLU A 116 -36.00 4.64 -4.32
C GLU A 116 -34.53 5.07 -4.23
N ARG A 117 -33.62 4.09 -4.23
CA ARG A 117 -32.18 4.29 -4.06
C ARG A 117 -31.47 3.63 -5.24
N LEU A 118 -30.93 4.45 -6.14
CA LEU A 118 -30.28 3.99 -7.37
C LEU A 118 -28.91 4.61 -7.55
N LEU A 119 -28.03 3.88 -8.24
CA LEU A 119 -26.70 4.31 -8.64
C LEU A 119 -26.58 4.19 -10.17
N CYS A 120 -26.05 5.21 -10.83
CA CYS A 120 -25.89 5.26 -12.27
C CYS A 120 -24.41 5.29 -12.65
N PHE A 121 -24.04 4.47 -13.63
CA PHE A 121 -22.67 4.22 -14.08
C PHE A 121 -22.60 4.23 -15.62
N GLU A 122 -21.39 4.36 -16.16
CA GLU A 122 -21.15 4.10 -17.58
C GLU A 122 -21.55 2.67 -17.98
N TYR A 123 -22.05 2.49 -19.20
CA TYR A 123 -22.35 1.16 -19.73
C TYR A 123 -21.10 0.57 -20.42
N VAL A 124 -20.59 -0.52 -19.87
CA VAL A 124 -19.42 -1.24 -20.36
C VAL A 124 -19.87 -2.39 -21.28
N SER A 125 -19.31 -2.47 -22.50
CA SER A 125 -19.98 -3.13 -23.63
C SER A 125 -19.79 -4.64 -23.74
N ASN A 126 -18.63 -5.19 -23.35
CA ASN A 126 -18.26 -6.57 -23.65
C ASN A 126 -18.60 -7.53 -22.49
N GLY A 127 -19.38 -7.08 -21.49
CA GLY A 127 -19.73 -7.88 -20.33
C GLY A 127 -18.58 -8.00 -19.34
N ASN A 128 -18.52 -9.14 -18.62
CA ASN A 128 -17.52 -9.38 -17.57
C ASN A 128 -16.40 -10.34 -18.01
N LEU A 129 -15.28 -10.27 -17.30
CA LEU A 129 -14.03 -10.99 -17.61
C LEU A 129 -14.17 -12.52 -17.47
N GLN A 130 -15.09 -13.03 -16.65
CA GLN A 130 -15.28 -14.49 -16.48
C GLN A 130 -15.58 -15.20 -17.80
N ASN A 131 -16.26 -14.52 -18.73
CA ASN A 131 -16.60 -15.05 -20.06
C ASN A 131 -15.41 -15.19 -21.03
N TYR A 132 -14.25 -14.64 -20.68
CA TYR A 132 -13.04 -14.60 -21.53
C TYR A 132 -11.88 -15.42 -20.96
N ILE A 133 -12.06 -16.01 -19.78
CA ILE A 133 -11.09 -16.89 -19.13
C ILE A 133 -11.18 -18.28 -19.76
N THR A 134 -10.06 -18.75 -20.29
CA THR A 134 -9.90 -20.09 -20.87
C THR A 134 -8.49 -20.62 -20.57
N ASP A 135 -8.25 -21.90 -20.89
CA ASP A 135 -6.90 -22.49 -20.86
C ASP A 135 -5.90 -21.73 -21.75
N GLU A 136 -4.62 -22.10 -21.66
CA GLU A 136 -3.52 -21.47 -22.39
C GLU A 136 -3.65 -21.58 -23.91
N LEU A 137 -4.34 -22.61 -24.39
CA LEU A 137 -4.39 -23.02 -25.80
C LEU A 137 -5.48 -22.30 -26.61
N ARG A 138 -6.52 -21.74 -25.96
CA ARG A 138 -7.66 -21.07 -26.62
C ARG A 138 -7.97 -19.67 -26.06
N GLY A 139 -9.05 -19.04 -26.51
CA GLY A 139 -9.51 -17.73 -26.00
C GLY A 139 -8.52 -16.58 -26.27
N LEU A 140 -8.42 -15.62 -25.35
CA LEU A 140 -7.60 -14.40 -25.55
C LEU A 140 -6.10 -14.69 -25.70
N GLU A 141 -5.45 -13.95 -26.60
CA GLU A 141 -3.99 -13.95 -26.77
C GLU A 141 -3.25 -13.33 -25.57
N TRP A 142 -1.99 -13.77 -25.37
CA TRP A 142 -1.22 -13.44 -24.17
C TRP A 142 -1.06 -11.93 -23.93
N ASN A 143 -0.77 -11.15 -24.97
CA ASN A 143 -0.62 -9.70 -24.86
C ASN A 143 -1.89 -9.02 -24.30
N VAL A 144 -3.07 -9.49 -24.69
CA VAL A 144 -4.35 -9.00 -24.17
C VAL A 144 -4.54 -9.44 -22.72
N ARG A 145 -4.23 -10.70 -22.37
CA ARG A 145 -4.31 -11.19 -20.97
C ARG A 145 -3.36 -10.43 -20.04
N PHE A 146 -2.12 -10.19 -20.47
CA PHE A 146 -1.11 -9.46 -19.71
C PHE A 146 -1.50 -7.99 -19.51
N GLN A 147 -2.00 -7.31 -20.56
CA GLN A 147 -2.51 -5.95 -20.40
C GLN A 147 -3.70 -5.90 -19.46
N ILE A 148 -4.63 -6.87 -19.53
CA ILE A 148 -5.75 -6.99 -18.59
C ILE A 148 -5.24 -7.14 -17.15
N ILE A 149 -4.25 -7.98 -16.88
CA ILE A 149 -3.62 -8.14 -15.56
C ILE A 149 -3.06 -6.80 -15.05
N LYS A 150 -2.28 -6.10 -15.89
CA LYS A 150 -1.66 -4.81 -15.55
C LYS A 150 -2.71 -3.74 -15.24
N ASP A 151 -3.71 -3.60 -16.10
CA ASP A 151 -4.80 -2.63 -15.96
C ASP A 151 -5.71 -2.92 -14.75
N ILE A 152 -5.94 -4.18 -14.37
CA ILE A 152 -6.60 -4.53 -13.11
C ILE A 152 -5.75 -4.05 -11.92
N CYS A 153 -4.43 -4.20 -11.98
CA CYS A 153 -3.54 -3.75 -10.91
C CYS A 153 -3.48 -2.22 -10.80
N GLU A 154 -3.49 -1.49 -11.92
CA GLU A 154 -3.61 -0.02 -11.94
C GLU A 154 -4.96 0.43 -11.36
N GLY A 155 -6.07 -0.25 -11.70
CA GLY A 155 -7.39 -0.02 -11.11
C GLY A 155 -7.43 -0.25 -9.60
N LEU A 156 -6.83 -1.34 -9.11
CA LEU A 156 -6.77 -1.67 -7.68
C LEU A 156 -5.84 -0.72 -6.91
N PHE A 157 -4.74 -0.26 -7.52
CA PHE A 157 -3.86 0.76 -6.95
C PHE A 157 -4.61 2.07 -6.69
N HIS A 158 -5.39 2.57 -7.65
CA HIS A 158 -6.20 3.77 -7.48
C HIS A 158 -7.25 3.62 -6.36
N LEU A 159 -7.87 2.44 -6.23
CA LEU A 159 -8.81 2.16 -5.12
C LEU A 159 -8.09 2.12 -3.77
N HIS A 160 -7.02 1.33 -3.64
CA HIS A 160 -6.30 1.12 -2.37
C HIS A 160 -5.52 2.34 -1.90
N MET A 161 -4.67 2.91 -2.77
CA MET A 161 -3.64 3.89 -2.38
C MET A 161 -4.13 5.34 -2.45
N GLU A 162 -4.88 5.69 -3.50
CA GLU A 162 -5.37 7.06 -3.69
C GLU A 162 -6.68 7.29 -2.92
N ASN A 163 -7.62 6.35 -2.99
CA ASN A 163 -8.98 6.51 -2.45
C ASN A 163 -9.22 5.83 -1.09
N HIS A 164 -8.33 4.92 -0.66
CA HIS A 164 -8.47 4.15 0.58
C HIS A 164 -9.75 3.29 0.63
N ILE A 165 -10.07 2.64 -0.50
CA ILE A 165 -11.24 1.77 -0.69
C ILE A 165 -10.79 0.33 -0.86
N ILE A 166 -11.29 -0.58 -0.01
CA ILE A 166 -11.16 -2.04 -0.14
C ILE A 166 -12.35 -2.56 -0.95
N HIS A 167 -12.14 -3.49 -1.90
CA HIS A 167 -13.17 -4.03 -2.78
C HIS A 167 -13.98 -5.16 -2.12
N MET A 168 -13.33 -6.05 -1.35
CA MET A 168 -13.91 -7.15 -0.55
C MET A 168 -14.61 -8.29 -1.31
N ASP A 169 -14.84 -8.17 -2.62
CA ASP A 169 -15.41 -9.20 -3.51
C ASP A 169 -14.79 -9.15 -4.92
N LEU A 170 -13.48 -8.90 -5.00
CA LEU A 170 -12.75 -8.84 -6.28
C LEU A 170 -12.77 -10.22 -6.97
N LYS A 171 -13.35 -10.31 -8.17
CA LYS A 171 -13.49 -11.55 -8.96
C LYS A 171 -13.73 -11.23 -10.45
N PRO A 172 -13.53 -12.16 -11.40
CA PRO A 172 -13.71 -11.89 -12.83
C PRO A 172 -15.13 -11.45 -13.23
N ALA A 173 -16.16 -11.85 -12.47
CA ALA A 173 -17.53 -11.37 -12.69
C ALA A 173 -17.72 -9.87 -12.33
N ASN A 174 -16.88 -9.31 -11.46
CA ASN A 174 -16.88 -7.91 -11.02
C ASN A 174 -15.83 -7.05 -11.76
N ILE A 175 -15.29 -7.57 -12.88
CA ILE A 175 -14.38 -6.85 -13.78
C ILE A 175 -15.03 -6.83 -15.16
N LEU A 176 -15.44 -5.65 -15.62
CA LEU A 176 -16.11 -5.47 -16.91
C LEU A 176 -15.10 -5.12 -18.00
N LEU A 177 -15.34 -5.54 -19.24
CA LEU A 177 -14.47 -5.26 -20.39
C LEU A 177 -15.15 -4.30 -21.36
N ASP A 178 -14.46 -3.23 -21.73
CA ASP A 178 -14.97 -2.29 -22.74
C ASP A 178 -14.68 -2.76 -24.18
N HIS A 179 -15.12 -1.98 -25.17
CA HIS A 179 -14.93 -2.25 -26.59
C HIS A 179 -13.46 -2.28 -27.06
N HIS A 180 -12.51 -1.87 -26.24
CA HIS A 180 -11.06 -1.97 -26.47
C HIS A 180 -10.41 -3.09 -25.63
N MET A 181 -11.20 -3.92 -24.95
CA MET A 181 -10.77 -4.93 -23.98
C MET A 181 -10.05 -4.35 -22.75
N VAL A 182 -10.26 -3.07 -22.45
CA VAL A 182 -9.76 -2.44 -21.21
C VAL A 182 -10.63 -2.90 -20.04
N PRO A 183 -10.05 -3.51 -18.98
CA PRO A 183 -10.81 -3.95 -17.83
C PRO A 183 -11.16 -2.78 -16.91
N LYS A 184 -12.36 -2.86 -16.32
CA LYS A 184 -12.93 -1.88 -15.40
C LYS A 184 -13.51 -2.59 -14.18
N VAL A 185 -12.91 -2.34 -13.02
CA VAL A 185 -13.39 -2.87 -11.72
C VAL A 185 -14.75 -2.24 -11.37
N THR A 186 -15.70 -3.06 -10.91
CA THR A 186 -17.06 -2.64 -10.51
C THR A 186 -17.49 -3.27 -9.19
N ASP A 187 -18.61 -2.80 -8.61
CA ASP A 187 -19.24 -3.39 -7.42
C ASP A 187 -18.38 -3.41 -6.13
N PHE A 188 -17.34 -2.59 -6.10
CA PHE A 188 -16.62 -2.19 -4.89
C PHE A 188 -17.50 -1.29 -4.01
N GLY A 189 -17.47 -1.51 -2.68
CA GLY A 189 -18.12 -0.65 -1.67
C GLY A 189 -19.41 -1.19 -1.03
N LEU A 190 -20.19 -2.01 -1.77
CA LEU A 190 -21.52 -2.47 -1.32
C LEU A 190 -21.51 -3.41 -0.09
N SER A 191 -20.38 -4.06 0.20
CA SER A 191 -20.19 -4.92 1.36
C SER A 191 -20.04 -4.12 2.67
N ARG A 192 -21.19 -3.71 3.21
CA ARG A 192 -21.31 -3.14 4.56
C ARG A 192 -20.70 -4.06 5.63
N LEU A 193 -19.71 -3.57 6.35
CA LEU A 193 -19.65 -3.74 7.81
C LEU A 193 -19.31 -2.40 8.48
N ASP A 194 -19.76 -2.29 9.73
CA ASP A 194 -19.34 -1.34 10.76
C ASP A 194 -18.65 -2.20 11.82
N GLU A 195 -17.40 -1.90 12.18
CA GLU A 195 -16.62 -2.77 13.07
C GLU A 195 -17.24 -2.93 14.46
N ASN A 196 -18.10 -2.00 14.88
CA ASN A 196 -18.81 -2.06 16.16
C ASN A 196 -20.06 -2.96 16.10
N SER A 197 -20.45 -3.45 14.92
CA SER A 197 -21.68 -4.22 14.72
C SER A 197 -21.47 -5.73 14.86
N GLN A 198 -21.60 -6.26 16.09
CA GLN A 198 -21.64 -7.71 16.35
C GLN A 198 -22.82 -8.43 15.65
N THR A 199 -23.78 -7.68 15.10
CA THR A 199 -24.88 -8.17 14.25
C THR A 199 -24.42 -8.52 12.84
N MET A 200 -23.57 -9.55 12.74
CA MET A 200 -23.21 -10.24 11.49
C MET A 200 -24.47 -10.59 10.69
N CYS A 201 -24.65 -9.98 9.51
CA CYS A 201 -25.78 -10.27 8.64
C CYS A 201 -25.67 -11.73 8.13
N ALA A 202 -26.70 -12.55 8.40
CA ALA A 202 -26.62 -14.00 8.26
C ALA A 202 -26.51 -14.52 6.81
N ASN A 203 -26.75 -13.68 5.80
CA ASN A 203 -26.69 -14.03 4.39
C ASN A 203 -25.41 -13.47 3.74
N ARG A 204 -24.26 -14.11 3.97
CA ARG A 204 -23.03 -13.82 3.22
C ARG A 204 -23.05 -14.51 1.84
N PHE A 205 -23.21 -13.74 0.76
CA PHE A 205 -23.02 -14.22 -0.62
C PHE A 205 -21.52 -14.36 -0.97
N LEU A 206 -20.82 -15.27 -0.28
CA LEU A 206 -19.37 -15.46 -0.42
C LEU A 206 -18.95 -16.09 -1.75
N SER A 207 -18.08 -15.41 -2.49
CA SER A 207 -17.40 -15.91 -3.68
C SER A 207 -16.27 -16.89 -3.32
N LEU A 208 -16.62 -18.05 -2.75
CA LEU A 208 -15.70 -18.99 -2.06
C LEU A 208 -14.37 -19.29 -2.77
N GLY A 209 -14.35 -19.30 -4.11
CA GLY A 209 -13.13 -19.55 -4.89
C GLY A 209 -12.12 -18.39 -5.01
N TYR A 210 -12.42 -17.21 -4.48
CA TYR A 210 -11.53 -16.03 -4.48
C TYR A 210 -11.29 -15.44 -3.09
N CYS A 211 -11.96 -15.97 -2.06
CA CYS A 211 -11.94 -15.39 -0.71
C CYS A 211 -10.65 -15.76 0.04
N ALA A 212 -10.01 -14.75 0.64
CA ALA A 212 -8.80 -14.95 1.43
C ALA A 212 -9.03 -15.81 2.69
N PRO A 213 -8.06 -16.65 3.11
CA PRO A 213 -8.21 -17.55 4.26
C PRO A 213 -8.60 -16.83 5.56
N GLU A 214 -8.01 -15.68 5.85
CA GLU A 214 -8.30 -14.90 7.06
C GLU A 214 -9.74 -14.36 7.08
N TYR A 215 -10.29 -14.00 5.91
CA TYR A 215 -11.65 -13.49 5.76
C TYR A 215 -12.70 -14.59 6.00
N LEU A 216 -12.42 -15.81 5.53
CA LEU A 216 -13.25 -16.99 5.75
C LEU A 216 -13.26 -17.42 7.23
N HIS A 217 -12.09 -17.47 7.88
CA HIS A 217 -11.97 -17.99 9.25
C HIS A 217 -12.25 -16.97 10.36
N SER A 218 -11.93 -15.70 10.15
CA SER A 218 -11.99 -14.67 11.20
C SER A 218 -12.88 -13.47 10.87
N GLY A 219 -13.39 -13.37 9.63
CA GLY A 219 -14.20 -12.23 9.18
C GLY A 219 -13.44 -10.92 8.98
N ARG A 220 -12.13 -10.90 9.24
CA ARG A 220 -11.25 -9.74 9.00
C ARG A 220 -11.16 -9.44 7.51
N MET A 221 -11.16 -8.16 7.16
CA MET A 221 -11.02 -7.64 5.81
C MET A 221 -9.90 -6.60 5.82
N SER A 222 -9.08 -6.57 4.77
CA SER A 222 -7.93 -5.67 4.64
C SER A 222 -7.60 -5.48 3.15
N VAL A 223 -6.73 -4.53 2.81
CA VAL A 223 -6.21 -4.45 1.43
C VAL A 223 -5.52 -5.76 1.01
N LYS A 224 -4.89 -6.48 1.95
CA LYS A 224 -4.24 -7.78 1.72
C LYS A 224 -5.23 -8.91 1.37
N SER A 225 -6.52 -8.78 1.70
CA SER A 225 -7.55 -9.73 1.30
C SER A 225 -7.90 -9.58 -0.19
N ASP A 226 -7.97 -8.34 -0.70
CA ASP A 226 -8.11 -8.09 -2.15
C ASP A 226 -6.87 -8.56 -2.93
N ILE A 227 -5.65 -8.42 -2.37
CA ILE A 227 -4.42 -8.95 -2.99
C ILE A 227 -4.50 -10.47 -3.17
N TYR A 228 -5.07 -11.21 -2.22
CA TYR A 228 -5.28 -12.65 -2.37
C TYR A 228 -6.21 -12.96 -3.55
N SER A 229 -7.35 -12.27 -3.63
CA SER A 229 -8.30 -12.41 -4.74
C SER A 229 -7.68 -12.05 -6.09
N LEU A 230 -6.87 -10.99 -6.15
CA LEU A 230 -6.07 -10.62 -7.32
C LEU A 230 -5.08 -11.74 -7.70
N GLY A 231 -4.41 -12.36 -6.73
CA GLY A 231 -3.50 -13.48 -6.94
C GLY A 231 -4.18 -14.67 -7.63
N VAL A 232 -5.39 -15.03 -7.18
CA VAL A 232 -6.21 -16.06 -7.83
C VAL A 232 -6.58 -15.65 -9.27
N ILE A 233 -7.02 -14.41 -9.49
CA ILE A 233 -7.38 -13.89 -10.82
C ILE A 233 -6.18 -13.90 -11.78
N ILE A 234 -4.97 -13.58 -11.31
CA ILE A 234 -3.75 -13.65 -12.12
C ILE A 234 -3.47 -15.09 -12.56
N ILE A 235 -3.52 -16.07 -11.64
CA ILE A 235 -3.34 -17.49 -11.99
C ILE A 235 -4.44 -17.98 -12.94
N GLU A 236 -5.69 -17.57 -12.74
CA GLU A 236 -6.83 -17.93 -13.58
C GLU A 236 -6.73 -17.33 -15.00
N LEU A 237 -6.25 -16.09 -15.14
CA LEU A 237 -5.97 -15.49 -16.44
C LEU A 237 -4.79 -16.15 -17.16
N VAL A 238 -3.75 -16.59 -16.44
CA VAL A 238 -2.59 -17.26 -17.03
C VAL A 238 -2.90 -18.70 -17.47
N THR A 239 -3.72 -19.44 -16.72
CA THR A 239 -3.87 -20.91 -16.85
C THR A 239 -5.28 -21.39 -17.21
N GLY A 240 -6.30 -20.54 -17.10
CA GLY A 240 -7.72 -20.97 -17.13
C GLY A 240 -8.20 -21.63 -15.83
N HIS A 241 -7.36 -21.75 -14.81
CA HIS A 241 -7.65 -22.43 -13.55
C HIS A 241 -7.31 -21.55 -12.33
N LYS A 242 -8.09 -21.66 -11.26
CA LYS A 242 -7.92 -20.84 -10.03
C LYS A 242 -6.70 -21.24 -9.18
N SER A 243 -6.03 -22.32 -9.56
CA SER A 243 -4.82 -22.86 -8.96
C SER A 243 -4.02 -23.62 -10.03
N ILE A 244 -2.68 -23.65 -9.89
CA ILE A 244 -1.79 -24.25 -10.88
C ILE A 244 -1.94 -25.78 -10.87
N PRO A 245 -2.38 -26.43 -11.96
CA PRO A 245 -2.59 -27.87 -11.97
C PRO A 245 -1.30 -28.64 -11.69
N GLY A 246 -1.27 -29.43 -10.62
CA GLY A 246 -0.10 -30.22 -10.21
C GLY A 246 1.15 -29.39 -9.85
N ASN A 247 1.00 -28.08 -9.59
CA ASN A 247 2.09 -27.16 -9.24
C ASN A 247 3.23 -27.07 -10.27
N ASN A 248 2.97 -27.44 -11.53
CA ASN A 248 4.00 -27.56 -12.58
C ASN A 248 3.98 -26.37 -13.56
N ASN A 249 4.65 -25.28 -13.18
CA ASN A 249 4.78 -24.05 -13.97
C ASN A 249 5.35 -24.29 -15.39
N VAL A 250 6.18 -25.32 -15.57
CA VAL A 250 6.81 -25.67 -16.86
C VAL A 250 5.75 -26.07 -17.89
N SER A 251 4.71 -26.80 -17.46
CA SER A 251 3.62 -27.21 -18.35
C SER A 251 2.78 -26.04 -18.88
N VAL A 252 2.60 -24.98 -18.08
CA VAL A 252 1.89 -23.75 -18.49
C VAL A 252 2.69 -22.99 -19.55
N VAL A 253 3.98 -22.77 -19.33
CA VAL A 253 4.87 -22.08 -20.28
C VAL A 253 5.01 -22.86 -21.59
N ARG A 254 5.09 -24.19 -21.53
CA ARG A 254 5.09 -25.11 -22.68
C ARG A 254 3.87 -24.91 -23.59
N ARG A 255 2.65 -24.87 -23.02
CA ARG A 255 1.41 -24.65 -23.78
C ARG A 255 1.35 -23.29 -24.47
N TRP A 256 1.76 -22.23 -23.77
CA TRP A 256 1.85 -20.89 -24.34
C TRP A 256 2.86 -20.83 -25.51
N ARG A 257 4.04 -21.45 -25.37
CA ARG A 257 5.03 -21.60 -26.47
C ARG A 257 4.44 -22.34 -27.68
N HIS A 258 3.74 -23.45 -27.47
CA HIS A 258 3.11 -24.22 -28.54
C HIS A 258 2.10 -23.36 -29.34
N ARG A 259 1.24 -22.61 -28.64
CA ARG A 259 0.29 -21.67 -29.25
C ARG A 259 0.97 -20.55 -30.04
N TRP A 260 2.02 -19.93 -29.48
CA TRP A 260 2.72 -18.83 -30.14
C TRP A 260 3.36 -19.25 -31.47
N LYS A 261 4.01 -20.42 -31.50
CA LYS A 261 4.55 -20.99 -32.74
C LYS A 261 3.45 -21.26 -33.76
N LYS A 262 2.38 -21.94 -33.35
CA LYS A 262 1.25 -22.30 -34.23
C LYS A 262 0.55 -21.08 -34.84
N SER A 263 0.50 -19.97 -34.11
CA SER A 263 -0.09 -18.71 -34.57
C SER A 263 0.88 -17.78 -35.31
N GLY A 264 2.19 -18.09 -35.31
CA GLY A 264 3.25 -17.22 -35.83
C GLY A 264 3.54 -15.96 -34.98
N ASN A 265 2.89 -15.82 -33.82
CA ASN A 265 2.94 -14.64 -32.97
C ASN A 265 3.89 -14.83 -31.77
N GLU A 266 5.12 -15.32 -32.01
CA GLU A 266 6.08 -15.55 -30.93
C GLU A 266 6.61 -14.24 -30.33
N MET A 267 6.25 -14.00 -29.06
CA MET A 267 6.62 -12.79 -28.33
C MET A 267 7.97 -12.96 -27.62
N PRO A 268 9.00 -12.12 -27.92
CA PRO A 268 10.35 -12.29 -27.38
C PRO A 268 10.48 -12.29 -25.84
N LEU A 269 9.49 -11.78 -25.10
CA LEU A 269 9.46 -11.75 -23.63
C LEU A 269 8.26 -12.49 -23.03
N GLY A 270 7.39 -13.11 -23.86
CA GLY A 270 6.13 -13.70 -23.39
C GLY A 270 6.32 -14.76 -22.31
N TYR A 271 7.35 -15.61 -22.45
CA TYR A 271 7.70 -16.64 -21.46
C TYR A 271 8.12 -16.05 -20.11
N GLN A 272 8.84 -14.91 -20.10
CA GLN A 272 9.24 -14.22 -18.87
C GLN A 272 8.01 -13.62 -18.17
N GLN A 273 7.13 -12.97 -18.94
CA GLN A 273 5.90 -12.38 -18.43
C GLN A 273 4.96 -13.45 -17.83
N VAL A 274 4.76 -14.59 -18.51
CA VAL A 274 3.98 -15.73 -17.98
C VAL A 274 4.59 -16.23 -16.66
N THR A 275 5.90 -16.47 -16.64
CA THR A 275 6.60 -16.98 -15.45
C THR A 275 6.51 -16.01 -14.27
N LYS A 276 6.67 -14.71 -14.50
CA LYS A 276 6.59 -13.68 -13.46
C LYS A 276 5.15 -13.44 -12.98
N CYS A 277 4.16 -13.52 -13.86
CA CYS A 277 2.74 -13.50 -13.45
C CYS A 277 2.40 -14.68 -12.53
N ILE A 278 2.95 -15.88 -12.81
CA ILE A 278 2.81 -17.04 -11.93
C ILE A 278 3.46 -16.80 -10.56
N GLU A 279 4.70 -16.30 -10.53
CA GLU A 279 5.42 -15.97 -9.29
C GLU A 279 4.65 -14.95 -8.43
N ILE A 280 4.16 -13.87 -9.05
CA ILE A 280 3.33 -12.85 -8.40
C ILE A 280 2.01 -13.45 -7.91
N GLY A 281 1.30 -14.21 -8.75
CA GLY A 281 0.01 -14.81 -8.40
C GLY A 281 0.10 -15.78 -7.22
N LEU A 282 1.22 -16.49 -7.07
CA LEU A 282 1.54 -17.33 -5.91
C LEU A 282 1.91 -16.49 -4.67
N ARG A 283 2.79 -15.49 -4.79
CA ARG A 283 3.14 -14.56 -3.69
C ARG A 283 1.91 -13.83 -3.13
N CYS A 284 0.94 -13.52 -3.98
CA CYS A 284 -0.34 -12.94 -3.58
C CYS A 284 -1.25 -13.91 -2.81
N GLN A 285 -1.11 -15.21 -3.03
CA GLN A 285 -1.91 -16.26 -2.39
C GLN A 285 -1.30 -16.82 -1.10
N GLU A 286 -0.29 -16.16 -0.52
CA GLU A 286 0.27 -16.51 0.78
C GLU A 286 -0.81 -16.59 1.88
N ASN A 287 -0.74 -17.62 2.71
CA ASN A 287 -1.73 -17.84 3.78
C ASN A 287 -1.65 -16.76 4.87
N ASP A 288 -0.44 -16.23 5.08
CA ASP A 288 -0.15 -15.11 5.98
C ASP A 288 -0.35 -13.77 5.23
N PRO A 289 -1.34 -12.93 5.60
CA PRO A 289 -1.61 -11.67 4.91
C PRO A 289 -0.41 -10.71 4.91
N TYR A 290 0.48 -10.79 5.90
CA TYR A 290 1.65 -9.93 6.02
C TYR A 290 2.77 -10.31 5.03
N ARG A 291 2.75 -11.53 4.47
CA ARG A 291 3.72 -11.99 3.45
C ARG A 291 3.32 -11.65 2.02
N ARG A 292 2.03 -11.34 1.78
CA ARG A 292 1.54 -10.91 0.47
C ARG A 292 2.15 -9.56 0.11
N PRO A 293 2.51 -9.31 -1.16
CA PRO A 293 3.00 -7.99 -1.60
C PRO A 293 1.93 -6.90 -1.41
N PHE A 294 2.32 -5.62 -1.55
CA PHE A 294 1.39 -4.53 -1.79
C PHE A 294 1.17 -4.34 -3.30
N ILE A 295 0.07 -3.69 -3.68
CA ILE A 295 -0.27 -3.44 -5.08
C ILE A 295 0.78 -2.57 -5.82
N SER A 296 1.49 -1.70 -5.10
CA SER A 296 2.66 -0.99 -5.64
C SER A 296 3.80 -1.89 -6.07
N ASP A 297 3.98 -3.01 -5.37
CA ASP A 297 5.14 -3.87 -5.53
C ASP A 297 4.93 -4.80 -6.73
N ILE A 298 3.67 -5.20 -6.96
CA ILE A 298 3.19 -5.88 -8.17
C ILE A 298 3.38 -4.98 -9.40
N LEU A 299 2.97 -3.71 -9.33
CA LEU A 299 3.18 -2.76 -10.42
C LEU A 299 4.68 -2.45 -10.65
N CYS A 300 5.49 -2.44 -9.60
CA CYS A 300 6.94 -2.33 -9.69
C CYS A 300 7.56 -3.55 -10.40
N ASP A 301 7.19 -4.78 -10.00
CA ASP A 301 7.60 -6.03 -10.66
C ASP A 301 7.24 -6.03 -12.16
N PHE A 302 6.06 -5.53 -12.56
CA PHE A 302 5.69 -5.37 -13.97
C PHE A 302 6.50 -4.27 -14.69
N THR A 303 6.69 -3.11 -14.06
CA THR A 303 7.44 -1.97 -14.65
C THR A 303 8.92 -2.31 -14.84
N ASN A 304 9.52 -3.08 -13.94
CA ASN A 304 10.92 -3.50 -14.04
C ASN A 304 11.17 -4.44 -15.22
N MET A 305 10.20 -5.30 -15.59
CA MET A 305 10.28 -6.10 -16.82
C MET A 305 10.23 -5.26 -18.09
N GLU A 306 9.53 -4.12 -18.06
CA GLU A 306 9.47 -3.18 -19.18
C GLU A 306 10.71 -2.28 -19.26
N GLY A 307 11.25 -1.83 -18.11
CA GLY A 307 12.44 -0.97 -18.04
C GLY A 307 13.76 -1.69 -18.39
N ALA A 308 13.89 -2.97 -18.08
CA ALA A 308 15.05 -3.77 -18.48
C ALA A 308 15.22 -3.86 -20.01
N ASN A 309 14.12 -3.70 -20.75
CA ASN A 309 14.03 -3.86 -22.19
C ASN A 309 14.87 -2.81 -22.97
N GLU A 310 15.09 -1.61 -22.41
CA GLU A 310 15.97 -0.61 -23.03
C GLU A 310 17.46 -0.99 -22.93
N GLN A 311 17.89 -1.63 -21.83
CA GLN A 311 19.30 -1.97 -21.60
C GLN A 311 19.72 -3.30 -22.27
N PHE A 312 18.82 -4.29 -22.33
CA PHE A 312 19.12 -5.56 -23.00
C PHE A 312 19.25 -5.46 -24.53
N SER A 313 18.89 -4.31 -25.12
CA SER A 313 19.25 -4.00 -26.51
C SER A 313 20.78 -3.86 -26.73
N SER A 314 21.57 -3.74 -25.67
CA SER A 314 23.03 -3.58 -25.76
C SER A 314 23.83 -4.21 -24.59
N ASN A 315 23.66 -5.51 -24.31
CA ASN A 315 24.77 -6.47 -24.06
C ASN A 315 24.30 -7.88 -23.63
N ASN A 316 25.09 -8.88 -24.02
CA ASN A 316 25.21 -10.23 -23.45
C ASN A 316 23.92 -10.98 -23.07
N GLY A 317 23.36 -11.72 -24.04
CA GLY A 317 22.47 -12.85 -23.74
C GLY A 317 23.26 -14.02 -23.13
N SER A 318 23.13 -14.23 -21.82
CA SER A 318 23.68 -15.42 -21.13
C SER A 318 22.69 -16.12 -20.19
N THR A 319 21.60 -15.46 -19.79
CA THR A 319 20.52 -16.00 -18.95
C THR A 319 19.28 -16.43 -19.74
N ILE A 320 19.19 -16.07 -21.02
CA ILE A 320 18.10 -16.53 -21.91
C ILE A 320 18.33 -18.00 -22.31
N ASP A 321 19.59 -18.37 -22.58
CA ASP A 321 19.93 -19.70 -23.10
C ASP A 321 19.73 -20.82 -22.08
N GLU A 322 19.93 -20.58 -20.78
CA GLU A 322 19.77 -21.60 -19.73
C GLU A 322 18.32 -22.08 -19.57
N ILE A 323 17.33 -21.22 -19.83
CA ILE A 323 15.90 -21.60 -19.87
C ILE A 323 15.52 -22.10 -21.27
N SER A 324 16.13 -21.55 -22.33
CA SER A 324 15.90 -21.99 -23.71
C SER A 324 16.26 -23.46 -23.93
N ALA A 325 17.39 -23.91 -23.37
CA ALA A 325 17.98 -25.24 -23.60
C ALA A 325 17.20 -26.43 -23.03
N TYR A 326 16.20 -26.21 -22.16
CA TYR A 326 15.49 -27.28 -21.45
C TYR A 326 14.10 -27.63 -21.99
N LEU A 327 13.65 -26.98 -23.07
CA LEU A 327 12.29 -27.14 -23.60
C LEU A 327 12.25 -27.36 -25.12
N GLU A 328 12.58 -28.58 -25.54
CA GLU A 328 12.07 -29.15 -26.79
C GLU A 328 10.53 -29.08 -26.81
N ASP A 329 9.96 -28.75 -27.96
CA ASP A 329 8.52 -28.57 -28.13
C ASP A 329 7.83 -29.90 -28.43
N ASP A 330 7.88 -30.78 -27.44
CA ASP A 330 7.43 -32.17 -27.55
C ASP A 330 5.91 -32.35 -27.42
N MET A 331 5.10 -31.38 -27.88
CA MET A 331 3.65 -31.37 -27.70
C MET A 331 2.89 -31.73 -28.98
N LEU A 332 1.89 -32.60 -28.86
CA LEU A 332 1.02 -32.98 -29.96
C LEU A 332 0.03 -31.84 -30.29
N GLY A 333 0.05 -31.36 -31.54
CA GLY A 333 -0.93 -30.39 -32.03
C GLY A 333 -2.30 -31.03 -32.20
N ILE A 334 -3.34 -30.41 -31.63
CA ILE A 334 -4.71 -30.95 -31.57
C ILE A 334 -5.66 -29.97 -32.29
N GLU A 335 -6.43 -30.45 -33.27
CA GLU A 335 -7.38 -29.64 -34.04
C GLU A 335 -8.69 -30.38 -34.38
N PRO A 336 -9.88 -29.78 -34.16
CA PRO A 336 -10.13 -28.55 -33.39
C PRO A 336 -10.12 -28.81 -31.86
N LEU A 337 -9.98 -27.75 -31.06
CA LEU A 337 -10.10 -27.81 -29.59
C LEU A 337 -11.56 -27.74 -29.09
N GLU A 338 -12.48 -27.40 -29.99
CA GLU A 338 -13.93 -27.33 -29.80
C GLU A 338 -14.61 -28.22 -30.85
N LEU A 339 -15.31 -29.26 -30.41
CA LEU A 339 -15.94 -30.26 -31.26
C LEU A 339 -17.40 -29.89 -31.52
N HIS A 340 -17.67 -29.43 -32.74
CA HIS A 340 -19.03 -29.15 -33.21
C HIS A 340 -19.75 -30.42 -33.66
N PHE A 341 -20.94 -30.63 -33.09
CA PHE A 341 -21.82 -31.76 -33.33
C PHE A 341 -23.18 -31.24 -33.83
N PRO A 342 -23.49 -31.36 -35.15
CA PRO A 342 -24.76 -30.87 -35.70
C PRO A 342 -25.92 -31.70 -35.18
N PHE A 343 -26.70 -31.14 -34.25
CA PHE A 343 -27.64 -31.93 -33.45
C PHE A 343 -28.92 -32.26 -34.20
N ASP A 344 -29.15 -33.56 -34.43
CA ASP A 344 -30.32 -34.11 -35.09
C ASP A 344 -30.86 -35.31 -34.29
N LEU A 345 -32.19 -35.38 -34.13
CA LEU A 345 -32.84 -36.34 -33.25
C LEU A 345 -32.85 -37.74 -33.87
N ASN A 346 -32.45 -38.74 -33.09
CA ASN A 346 -32.41 -40.15 -33.52
C ASN A 346 -31.50 -40.41 -34.74
N LYS A 347 -30.36 -39.72 -34.83
CA LYS A 347 -29.26 -40.07 -35.74
C LYS A 347 -27.97 -40.33 -34.95
N GLN A 348 -27.06 -41.12 -35.52
CA GLN A 348 -25.67 -41.15 -35.08
C GLN A 348 -24.99 -39.89 -35.65
N MET A 349 -24.21 -39.19 -34.82
CA MET A 349 -23.54 -37.95 -35.19
C MET A 349 -22.03 -38.16 -35.11
N ALA A 350 -21.27 -37.57 -36.02
CA ALA A 350 -19.82 -37.77 -36.12
C ALA A 350 -19.09 -36.44 -36.32
N CYS A 351 -17.93 -36.32 -35.68
CA CYS A 351 -16.91 -35.33 -36.00
C CYS A 351 -15.54 -36.02 -36.03
N SER A 352 -14.59 -35.45 -36.77
CA SER A 352 -13.22 -35.96 -36.85
C SER A 352 -12.25 -34.97 -36.22
N LEU A 353 -11.32 -35.48 -35.43
CA LEU A 353 -10.24 -34.75 -34.77
C LEU A 353 -8.91 -35.10 -35.43
N GLN A 354 -8.07 -34.11 -35.69
CA GLN A 354 -6.71 -34.30 -36.19
C GLN A 354 -5.69 -34.10 -35.08
N LEU A 355 -4.78 -35.07 -34.94
CA LEU A 355 -3.56 -34.96 -34.16
C LEU A 355 -2.37 -34.80 -35.10
N THR A 356 -1.50 -33.83 -34.83
CA THR A 356 -0.31 -33.52 -35.62
C THR A 356 0.92 -33.59 -34.73
N ASN A 357 1.87 -34.46 -35.07
CA ASN A 357 3.19 -34.50 -34.45
C ASN A 357 4.17 -33.80 -35.38
N GLU A 358 4.62 -32.59 -35.03
CA GLU A 358 5.61 -31.83 -35.80
C GLU A 358 7.06 -32.10 -35.36
N THR A 359 7.21 -32.91 -34.30
CA THR A 359 8.48 -33.21 -33.62
C THR A 359 9.24 -34.35 -34.31
N ASP A 360 10.50 -34.54 -33.92
CA ASP A 360 11.34 -35.66 -34.37
C ASP A 360 11.19 -36.94 -33.52
N GLY A 361 10.34 -36.94 -32.47
CA GLY A 361 10.12 -38.08 -31.58
C GLY A 361 8.72 -38.71 -31.70
N CYS A 362 8.57 -39.96 -31.27
CA CYS A 362 7.26 -40.61 -31.18
C CYS A 362 6.43 -40.03 -30.01
N ILE A 363 5.15 -39.73 -30.23
CA ILE A 363 4.22 -39.27 -29.18
C ILE A 363 3.05 -40.25 -29.07
N ALA A 364 2.83 -40.84 -27.90
CA ALA A 364 1.65 -41.64 -27.62
C ALA A 364 0.51 -40.77 -27.08
N PHE A 365 -0.74 -41.14 -27.40
CA PHE A 365 -1.93 -40.49 -26.86
C PHE A 365 -2.97 -41.50 -26.35
N ASN A 366 -3.86 -41.02 -25.49
CA ASN A 366 -4.99 -41.77 -24.95
C ASN A 366 -6.15 -40.82 -24.63
N ILE A 367 -7.36 -41.15 -25.11
CA ILE A 367 -8.56 -40.31 -25.00
C ILE A 367 -9.54 -40.91 -23.99
N GLN A 368 -10.03 -40.09 -23.08
CA GLN A 368 -11.02 -40.45 -22.07
C GLN A 368 -12.25 -39.56 -22.16
N THR A 369 -13.43 -40.18 -22.15
CA THR A 369 -14.73 -39.49 -22.08
C THR A 369 -15.07 -39.15 -20.63
N THR A 370 -15.21 -37.88 -20.28
CA THR A 370 -15.71 -37.48 -18.93
C THR A 370 -17.23 -37.36 -18.88
N SER A 371 -17.89 -37.38 -20.04
CA SER A 371 -19.34 -37.32 -20.17
C SER A 371 -20.04 -38.66 -19.85
N PRO A 372 -21.26 -38.64 -19.29
CA PRO A 372 -22.17 -39.79 -19.31
C PRO A 372 -22.79 -40.06 -20.69
N LEU A 373 -22.45 -39.28 -21.73
CA LEU A 373 -22.93 -39.48 -23.10
C LEU A 373 -22.13 -40.60 -23.81
N PRO A 374 -22.81 -41.46 -24.60
CA PRO A 374 -22.19 -42.60 -25.27
C PRO A 374 -21.41 -42.19 -26.53
N TYR A 375 -20.20 -41.66 -26.34
CA TYR A 375 -19.24 -41.45 -27.43
C TYR A 375 -18.47 -42.73 -27.75
N CYS A 376 -18.23 -42.98 -29.04
CA CYS A 376 -17.29 -43.98 -29.53
C CYS A 376 -16.16 -43.27 -30.27
N VAL A 377 -14.93 -43.41 -29.75
CA VAL A 377 -13.71 -42.73 -30.24
C VAL A 377 -12.77 -43.76 -30.87
N HIS A 378 -12.37 -43.57 -32.13
CA HIS A 378 -11.49 -44.50 -32.83
C HIS A 378 -10.40 -43.78 -33.66
N PRO A 379 -9.10 -44.10 -33.47
CA PRO A 379 -8.54 -44.88 -32.37
C PRO A 379 -8.65 -44.18 -31.01
N THR A 380 -8.86 -44.95 -29.93
CA THR A 380 -8.98 -44.39 -28.56
C THR A 380 -7.62 -44.09 -27.92
N ARG A 381 -6.58 -44.82 -28.33
CA ARG A 381 -5.17 -44.64 -27.97
C ARG A 381 -4.32 -45.14 -29.14
N ASP A 382 -3.24 -44.45 -29.47
CA ASP A 382 -2.26 -44.87 -30.49
C ASP A 382 -0.94 -44.07 -30.34
N ILE A 383 0.03 -44.34 -31.20
CA ILE A 383 1.25 -43.53 -31.36
C ILE A 383 1.13 -42.69 -32.64
N VAL A 384 1.46 -41.40 -32.56
CA VAL A 384 1.66 -40.53 -33.73
C VAL A 384 3.17 -40.46 -34.02
N PRO A 385 3.65 -41.04 -35.13
CA PRO A 385 5.07 -40.98 -35.52
C PRO A 385 5.59 -39.55 -35.71
N PRO A 386 6.93 -39.34 -35.70
CA PRO A 386 7.55 -38.07 -36.03
C PRO A 386 7.02 -37.46 -37.33
N ARG A 387 6.86 -36.13 -37.35
CA ARG A 387 6.49 -35.33 -38.55
C ARG A 387 5.27 -35.87 -39.31
N SER A 388 4.26 -36.36 -38.59
CA SER A 388 3.09 -37.06 -39.14
C SER A 388 1.76 -36.60 -38.56
N LYS A 389 0.65 -37.12 -39.10
CA LYS A 389 -0.72 -36.79 -38.69
C LYS A 389 -1.56 -38.04 -38.49
N CYS A 390 -2.36 -38.05 -37.43
CA CYS A 390 -3.37 -39.07 -37.13
C CYS A 390 -4.77 -38.43 -37.18
N SER A 391 -5.76 -39.17 -37.67
CA SER A 391 -7.18 -38.76 -37.67
C SER A 391 -7.96 -39.68 -36.76
N ILE A 392 -8.81 -39.11 -35.92
CA ILE A 392 -9.65 -39.82 -34.95
C ILE A 392 -11.10 -39.47 -35.25
N ASP A 393 -11.92 -40.48 -35.46
CA ASP A 393 -13.35 -40.31 -35.62
C ASP A 393 -14.04 -40.47 -34.25
N ILE A 394 -14.82 -39.44 -33.88
CA ILE A 394 -15.57 -39.36 -32.64
C ILE A 394 -17.05 -39.37 -33.00
N THR A 395 -17.74 -40.45 -32.66
CA THR A 395 -19.18 -40.59 -32.95
C THR A 395 -20.00 -40.61 -31.67
N LEU A 396 -21.06 -39.80 -31.62
CA LEU A 396 -22.06 -39.85 -30.57
C LEU A 396 -23.16 -40.83 -31.00
N GLN A 397 -23.43 -41.83 -30.15
CA GLN A 397 -24.48 -42.81 -30.38
C GLN A 397 -25.88 -42.21 -30.22
N LEU A 398 -26.86 -42.88 -30.84
CA LEU A 398 -28.26 -42.48 -30.95
C LEU A 398 -28.84 -41.88 -29.64
N HIS A 399 -29.33 -40.63 -29.69
CA HIS A 399 -29.97 -39.98 -28.55
C HIS A 399 -31.36 -39.42 -28.88
N THR A 400 -32.28 -39.55 -27.91
CA THR A 400 -33.72 -39.29 -28.06
C THR A 400 -34.18 -37.94 -27.51
N LYS A 401 -33.26 -37.17 -26.90
CA LYS A 401 -33.45 -35.80 -26.40
C LYS A 401 -32.18 -34.98 -26.64
N ALA A 402 -32.31 -33.66 -26.70
CA ALA A 402 -31.15 -32.77 -26.71
C ALA A 402 -30.40 -32.84 -25.36
N PRO A 403 -29.08 -33.11 -25.34
CA PRO A 403 -28.28 -33.08 -24.11
C PRO A 403 -28.35 -31.71 -23.43
N TRP A 404 -28.53 -31.70 -22.11
CA TRP A 404 -28.47 -30.47 -21.29
C TRP A 404 -27.04 -30.14 -20.83
N HIS A 405 -26.14 -31.13 -20.87
CA HIS A 405 -24.72 -30.98 -20.61
C HIS A 405 -23.94 -31.71 -21.70
N ALA A 406 -23.04 -30.99 -22.36
CA ALA A 406 -21.97 -31.60 -23.13
C ALA A 406 -20.80 -31.88 -22.18
N GLY A 407 -20.51 -33.14 -21.90
CA GLY A 407 -19.31 -33.49 -21.13
C GLY A 407 -18.12 -33.62 -22.08
N GLY A 408 -16.96 -33.11 -21.66
CA GLY A 408 -15.76 -33.05 -22.49
C GLY A 408 -15.11 -34.39 -22.78
N LEU A 409 -14.24 -34.39 -23.78
CA LEU A 409 -13.25 -35.44 -24.01
C LEU A 409 -11.89 -34.93 -23.53
N ILE A 410 -11.14 -35.75 -22.82
CA ILE A 410 -9.77 -35.42 -22.37
C ILE A 410 -8.79 -36.26 -23.18
N ILE A 411 -7.84 -35.59 -23.82
CA ILE A 411 -6.67 -36.22 -24.45
C ILE A 411 -5.50 -36.11 -23.48
N ARG A 412 -4.88 -37.24 -23.13
CA ARG A 412 -3.52 -37.24 -22.56
C ARG A 412 -2.51 -37.64 -23.62
N ASN A 413 -1.37 -36.97 -23.68
CA ASN A 413 -0.27 -37.32 -24.59
C ASN A 413 1.10 -37.19 -23.91
N THR A 414 2.08 -37.98 -24.37
CA THR A 414 3.44 -38.07 -23.80
C THR A 414 4.44 -38.57 -24.83
N LYS A 415 5.71 -38.11 -24.77
CA LYS A 415 6.82 -38.58 -25.62
C LYS A 415 7.18 -40.02 -25.23
N VAL A 416 7.41 -40.88 -26.22
CA VAL A 416 7.72 -42.30 -26.03
C VAL A 416 8.93 -42.74 -26.86
N SER A 417 9.61 -43.80 -26.42
CA SER A 417 10.77 -44.36 -27.11
C SER A 417 10.40 -45.05 -28.42
N ASP A 418 11.24 -44.92 -29.44
CA ASP A 418 11.04 -45.56 -30.73
C ASP A 418 10.96 -47.10 -30.62
N GLY A 419 10.04 -47.70 -31.36
CA GLY A 419 9.85 -49.16 -31.44
C GLY A 419 8.73 -49.75 -30.56
N LEU A 420 8.05 -48.95 -29.75
CA LEU A 420 6.78 -49.35 -29.10
C LEU A 420 5.66 -49.53 -30.13
N ALA A 421 4.75 -50.48 -29.89
CA ALA A 421 3.53 -50.66 -30.69
C ALA A 421 2.28 -50.18 -29.93
N ALA A 422 1.18 -49.94 -30.65
CA ALA A 422 -0.10 -49.48 -30.09
C ALA A 422 -0.67 -50.41 -28.98
N GLY A 423 -0.31 -51.70 -29.00
CA GLY A 423 -0.68 -52.67 -27.97
C GLY A 423 0.07 -52.51 -26.64
N ASP A 424 1.26 -51.89 -26.65
CA ASP A 424 2.12 -51.70 -25.48
C ASP A 424 1.73 -50.46 -24.67
N ILE A 425 0.88 -49.59 -25.22
CA ILE A 425 0.40 -48.35 -24.59
C ILE A 425 -0.48 -48.68 -23.37
N THR A 426 0.11 -48.69 -22.18
CA THR A 426 -0.65 -48.84 -20.92
C THR A 426 -1.15 -47.49 -20.40
N THR A 427 -2.26 -47.49 -19.66
CA THR A 427 -2.79 -46.25 -19.05
C THR A 427 -1.83 -45.62 -18.05
N TYR A 428 -0.92 -46.41 -17.45
CA TYR A 428 0.09 -45.96 -16.50
C TYR A 428 1.17 -45.08 -17.14
N MET A 429 1.37 -45.16 -18.46
CA MET A 429 2.30 -44.27 -19.19
C MET A 429 1.86 -42.80 -19.16
N PHE A 430 0.56 -42.55 -18.94
CA PHE A 430 -0.06 -41.22 -18.82
C PHE A 430 -0.28 -40.81 -17.35
N ASP A 431 0.27 -41.54 -16.39
CA ASP A 431 0.24 -41.16 -14.99
C ASP A 431 1.34 -40.12 -14.69
N LYS A 432 0.99 -39.08 -13.94
CA LYS A 432 1.92 -38.00 -13.56
C LYS A 432 2.83 -38.42 -12.41
N GLU A 433 2.45 -39.44 -11.62
CA GLU A 433 3.32 -39.99 -10.57
C GLU A 433 4.48 -40.83 -11.13
N ALA A 434 4.42 -41.23 -12.40
CA ALA A 434 5.49 -41.99 -13.08
C ALA A 434 6.71 -41.14 -13.50
N GLY A 435 6.68 -39.81 -13.28
CA GLY A 435 7.77 -38.89 -13.66
C GLY A 435 7.79 -38.48 -15.14
N ASN A 436 6.83 -38.95 -15.95
CA ASN A 436 6.67 -38.58 -17.35
C ASN A 436 6.06 -37.17 -17.50
N LEU A 437 6.49 -36.42 -18.52
CA LEU A 437 5.84 -35.16 -18.90
C LEU A 437 4.57 -35.46 -19.72
N VAL A 438 3.43 -35.52 -19.03
CA VAL A 438 2.12 -35.81 -19.63
C VAL A 438 1.30 -34.53 -19.78
N ASP A 439 1.04 -34.12 -21.02
CA ASP A 439 0.06 -33.07 -21.30
C ASP A 439 -1.36 -33.63 -21.21
N GLU A 440 -2.26 -32.82 -20.68
CA GLU A 440 -3.68 -33.13 -20.55
C GLU A 440 -4.51 -31.97 -21.12
N VAL A 441 -5.23 -32.24 -22.20
CA VAL A 441 -5.99 -31.24 -22.97
C VAL A 441 -7.46 -31.66 -23.02
N SER A 442 -8.32 -30.76 -22.53
CA SER A 442 -9.76 -30.92 -22.62
C SER A 442 -10.27 -30.39 -23.96
N LEU A 443 -11.16 -31.15 -24.60
CA LEU A 443 -11.95 -30.68 -25.75
C LEU A 443 -13.31 -30.21 -25.25
N ASP A 444 -13.67 -29.00 -25.65
CA ASP A 444 -15.03 -28.49 -25.50
C ASP A 444 -15.92 -29.20 -26.53
N VAL A 445 -17.19 -29.43 -26.20
CA VAL A 445 -18.14 -30.12 -27.08
C VAL A 445 -19.39 -29.26 -27.21
N VAL A 446 -19.77 -28.91 -28.44
CA VAL A 446 -20.87 -27.99 -28.73
C VAL A 446 -21.87 -28.63 -29.67
N PHE A 447 -23.16 -28.51 -29.33
CA PHE A 447 -24.26 -29.07 -30.11
C PHE A 447 -24.94 -27.99 -30.94
N ASP A 448 -24.65 -27.95 -32.24
CA ASP A 448 -25.23 -26.95 -33.14
C ASP A 448 -26.72 -27.24 -33.33
N ARG A 449 -27.58 -26.38 -32.76
CA ARG A 449 -29.03 -26.48 -32.93
C ARG A 449 -29.43 -25.89 -34.28
N GLN A 450 -30.00 -26.71 -35.16
CA GLN A 450 -30.64 -26.18 -36.37
C GLN A 450 -31.86 -25.32 -35.96
N LEU A 451 -31.80 -24.03 -36.30
CA LEU A 451 -32.88 -23.07 -36.11
C LEU A 451 -34.03 -23.35 -37.08
N GLN A 452 -34.97 -24.21 -36.68
CA GLN A 452 -36.32 -24.16 -37.24
C GLN A 452 -37.05 -22.94 -36.67
N ALA A 453 -37.76 -22.21 -37.52
CA ALA A 453 -38.45 -20.98 -37.14
C ALA A 453 -39.58 -21.24 -36.11
N PRO A 454 -39.84 -20.31 -35.17
CA PRO A 454 -40.76 -20.56 -34.07
C PRO A 454 -42.22 -20.59 -34.53
N HIS A 455 -42.83 -21.78 -34.53
CA HIS A 455 -44.28 -21.90 -34.50
C HIS A 455 -44.80 -21.66 -33.08
N LEU A 456 -45.87 -20.89 -32.95
CA LEU A 456 -46.49 -20.57 -31.66
C LEU A 456 -47.25 -21.80 -31.11
N SER A 457 -46.99 -22.18 -29.86
CA SER A 457 -47.93 -22.96 -29.05
C SER A 457 -47.70 -22.75 -27.54
N GLU A 458 -48.59 -21.96 -26.94
CA GLU A 458 -49.18 -22.07 -25.58
C GLU A 458 -48.31 -22.54 -24.39
N VAL A 459 -48.20 -21.67 -23.37
CA VAL A 459 -47.68 -22.00 -22.03
C VAL A 459 -48.83 -22.19 -21.03
N PRO A 460 -48.99 -23.38 -20.41
CA PRO A 460 -49.84 -23.57 -19.23
C PRO A 460 -49.18 -22.99 -17.96
N LYS A 461 -49.97 -22.42 -17.05
CA LYS A 461 -49.48 -21.78 -15.81
C LYS A 461 -49.63 -22.67 -14.56
N HIS A 462 -48.83 -22.34 -13.54
CA HIS A 462 -48.92 -22.82 -12.14
C HIS A 462 -48.49 -24.30 -11.95
N THR A 463 -48.07 -24.78 -10.77
CA THR A 463 -48.28 -24.31 -9.38
C THR A 463 -47.01 -24.28 -8.50
N SER A 464 -47.07 -23.49 -7.42
CA SER A 464 -46.11 -23.48 -6.31
C SER A 464 -46.14 -24.75 -5.45
N LEU A 465 -45.06 -25.03 -4.72
CA LEU A 465 -45.12 -25.47 -3.30
C LEU A 465 -43.76 -25.33 -2.58
N ALA A 466 -43.79 -25.39 -1.25
CA ALA A 466 -42.67 -25.13 -0.34
C ALA A 466 -41.85 -26.40 -0.01
N PRO A 467 -40.61 -26.29 0.52
CA PRO A 467 -39.78 -27.46 0.81
C PRO A 467 -40.28 -28.25 2.03
N VAL A 468 -40.20 -29.58 1.94
CA VAL A 468 -40.51 -30.51 3.03
C VAL A 468 -39.37 -31.52 3.14
N ALA A 469 -38.86 -31.71 4.36
CA ALA A 469 -37.84 -32.71 4.67
C ALA A 469 -38.48 -34.09 4.96
N VAL A 470 -37.70 -35.18 4.84
CA VAL A 470 -37.86 -36.38 5.70
C VAL A 470 -36.61 -37.27 5.69
N LEU A 471 -36.46 -38.03 6.78
CA LEU A 471 -35.31 -38.85 7.17
C LEU A 471 -35.17 -40.20 6.43
N GLY A 472 -33.98 -40.82 6.55
CA GLY A 472 -33.78 -42.28 6.48
C GLY A 472 -32.28 -42.67 6.45
N THR A 473 -31.62 -43.14 7.52
CA THR A 473 -31.66 -44.47 8.19
C THR A 473 -31.15 -45.63 7.32
N ASN A 474 -30.16 -46.47 7.67
CA ASN A 474 -29.29 -46.63 8.87
C ASN A 474 -27.81 -46.92 8.38
N ASP A 475 -26.85 -47.66 8.99
CA ASP A 475 -26.72 -48.57 10.16
C ASP A 475 -25.23 -48.58 10.68
N PRO A 476 -24.65 -49.54 11.46
CA PRO A 476 -24.06 -49.14 12.76
C PRO A 476 -22.66 -49.72 13.11
N ARG A 477 -22.16 -49.28 14.29
CA ARG A 477 -20.95 -49.71 15.04
C ARG A 477 -19.65 -48.96 14.65
N ASN A 478 -18.70 -48.71 15.56
CA ASN A 478 -18.54 -49.23 16.93
C ASN A 478 -18.11 -48.18 17.98
N GLN A 479 -18.04 -48.62 19.25
CA GLN A 479 -17.92 -47.82 20.48
C GLN A 479 -16.57 -47.11 20.68
N GLY A 480 -16.57 -45.96 21.39
CA GLY A 480 -15.38 -45.29 21.92
C GLY A 480 -15.70 -44.07 22.78
N ALA A 481 -15.62 -44.20 24.11
CA ALA A 481 -15.78 -43.10 25.08
C ALA A 481 -14.40 -42.52 25.48
N SER A 482 -14.24 -41.40 26.21
CA SER A 482 -15.19 -40.73 27.11
C SER A 482 -14.87 -39.25 27.40
N ASN A 483 -15.88 -38.54 27.92
CA ASN A 483 -15.81 -37.46 28.92
C ASN A 483 -14.95 -36.21 28.70
N VAL A 484 -15.60 -35.12 28.27
CA VAL A 484 -15.32 -33.76 28.76
C VAL A 484 -16.47 -33.35 29.70
N PRO A 485 -16.22 -33.01 30.99
CA PRO A 485 -17.27 -32.56 31.90
C PRO A 485 -17.63 -31.07 31.68
N ARG A 486 -18.92 -30.77 31.52
CA ARG A 486 -19.47 -29.43 31.77
C ARG A 486 -19.78 -29.27 33.25
N LEU A 487 -19.40 -28.14 33.85
CA LEU A 487 -19.93 -27.45 35.04
C LEU A 487 -19.10 -26.15 35.18
N SER A 488 -19.59 -25.01 35.64
CA SER A 488 -20.94 -24.48 35.79
C SER A 488 -20.85 -22.98 36.04
N ALA A 489 -21.84 -22.18 35.62
CA ALA A 489 -21.81 -20.75 35.86
C ALA A 489 -21.93 -20.41 37.36
N HIS A 490 -20.98 -19.63 37.87
CA HIS A 490 -21.07 -18.89 39.13
C HIS A 490 -20.60 -17.46 38.88
N ALA A 491 -21.31 -16.47 39.42
CA ALA A 491 -20.97 -15.07 39.27
C ALA A 491 -19.89 -14.67 40.27
N GLY A 492 -18.72 -14.28 39.76
CA GLY A 492 -17.65 -13.61 40.50
C GLY A 492 -17.15 -12.42 39.70
N SER A 493 -16.94 -11.28 40.36
CA SER A 493 -16.54 -10.03 39.71
C SER A 493 -15.01 -9.90 39.68
N GLU A 494 -14.36 -10.32 38.61
CA GLU A 494 -12.91 -10.22 38.44
C GLU A 494 -12.49 -9.66 37.07
N GLY A 495 -11.46 -8.83 37.08
CA GLY A 495 -10.46 -8.62 36.02
C GLY A 495 -10.92 -8.37 34.57
N THR A 496 -10.81 -7.11 34.13
CA THR A 496 -10.57 -6.81 32.70
C THR A 496 -9.29 -7.49 32.23
N VAL A 497 -9.36 -8.29 31.16
CA VAL A 497 -8.24 -9.12 30.69
C VAL A 497 -7.15 -8.28 30.02
N SER A 498 -6.04 -8.08 30.72
CA SER A 498 -4.81 -7.53 30.16
C SER A 498 -3.80 -8.66 29.90
N GLU A 499 -3.63 -9.07 28.63
CA GLU A 499 -2.70 -10.12 28.24
C GLU A 499 -1.25 -9.62 28.34
N VAL A 500 -0.40 -10.30 29.12
CA VAL A 500 1.04 -10.00 29.25
C VAL A 500 1.81 -10.89 28.27
N ILE A 501 2.54 -10.27 27.35
CA ILE A 501 3.08 -10.94 26.16
C ILE A 501 4.60 -10.68 26.03
N PRO A 502 5.44 -11.68 25.69
CA PRO A 502 6.84 -11.47 25.35
C PRO A 502 7.04 -10.60 24.09
N ALA A 503 8.16 -9.87 24.01
CA ALA A 503 8.45 -8.92 22.93
C ALA A 503 8.17 -9.45 21.51
N GLY A 504 8.76 -10.59 21.14
CA GLY A 504 8.62 -11.21 19.81
C GLY A 504 7.29 -11.94 19.55
N SER A 505 6.21 -11.60 20.26
CA SER A 505 4.88 -12.20 20.06
C SER A 505 3.70 -11.24 20.23
N SER A 506 3.95 -9.92 20.24
CA SER A 506 2.86 -8.92 20.18
C SER A 506 2.12 -9.02 18.83
N LYS A 507 0.78 -8.95 18.88
CA LYS A 507 -0.10 -9.20 17.72
C LYS A 507 -0.38 -7.94 16.87
N LEU A 508 0.11 -6.77 17.29
CA LEU A 508 -0.15 -5.46 16.67
C LEU A 508 1.12 -4.73 16.20
N LEU A 509 2.23 -4.92 16.91
CA LEU A 509 3.53 -4.34 16.56
C LEU A 509 4.57 -5.46 16.56
N ASP A 510 5.40 -5.49 15.53
CA ASP A 510 6.67 -6.20 15.56
C ASP A 510 7.71 -5.32 16.28
N ILE A 511 8.49 -5.94 17.17
CA ILE A 511 9.25 -5.24 18.21
C ILE A 511 10.69 -5.74 18.23
N HIS A 512 11.62 -4.87 17.84
CA HIS A 512 13.03 -5.21 17.68
C HIS A 512 13.95 -4.14 18.31
N PRO A 513 15.03 -4.51 19.02
CA PRO A 513 15.33 -5.85 19.51
C PRO A 513 14.38 -6.28 20.66
N PRO A 514 14.22 -7.59 20.92
CA PRO A 514 13.36 -8.09 21.99
C PRO A 514 13.93 -7.87 23.41
N GLU A 515 15.23 -7.57 23.51
CA GLU A 515 15.92 -7.18 24.74
C GLU A 515 16.76 -5.93 24.45
N LEU A 516 16.69 -4.91 25.32
CA LEU A 516 17.38 -3.63 25.12
C LEU A 516 18.72 -3.62 25.85
N TRP A 517 19.80 -3.63 25.08
CA TRP A 517 21.16 -3.65 25.61
C TRP A 517 21.73 -2.22 25.68
N PHE A 518 22.28 -1.86 26.84
CA PHE A 518 22.96 -0.59 27.10
C PHE A 518 24.41 -0.90 27.52
N THR A 519 25.37 -0.64 26.63
CA THR A 519 26.80 -0.73 26.96
C THR A 519 27.19 0.44 27.85
N PHE A 520 27.62 0.15 29.08
CA PHE A 520 27.95 1.18 30.06
C PHE A 520 29.31 1.83 29.76
N GLU A 521 29.27 3.12 29.45
CA GLU A 521 30.42 4.01 29.37
C GLU A 521 30.30 5.10 30.48
N PRO A 522 31.32 5.28 31.35
CA PRO A 522 31.25 6.24 32.45
C PRO A 522 30.97 7.69 31.99
N ASN A 523 30.07 8.36 32.71
CA ASN A 523 29.69 9.78 32.53
C ASN A 523 29.14 10.16 31.14
N LYS A 524 28.80 9.20 30.29
CA LYS A 524 28.13 9.39 29.01
C LYS A 524 26.63 9.11 29.06
N LEU A 525 25.91 9.57 28.05
CA LEU A 525 24.52 9.23 27.78
C LEU A 525 24.48 8.12 26.74
N ILE A 526 23.82 7.01 27.04
CA ILE A 526 23.83 5.80 26.20
C ILE A 526 22.45 5.67 25.54
N PRO A 527 22.30 5.98 24.24
CA PRO A 527 21.06 5.76 23.51
C PRO A 527 20.95 4.31 23.03
N CYS A 528 19.79 3.69 23.24
CA CYS A 528 19.40 2.42 22.62
C CYS A 528 18.13 2.64 21.79
N SER A 529 18.02 1.97 20.63
CA SER A 529 16.93 2.18 19.67
C SER A 529 15.98 0.98 19.65
N LEU A 530 14.71 1.23 19.93
CA LEU A 530 13.61 0.27 19.89
C LEU A 530 12.75 0.55 18.66
N TYR A 531 12.66 -0.42 17.77
CA TYR A 531 11.87 -0.40 16.55
C TYR A 531 10.50 -0.99 16.84
N LEU A 532 9.44 -0.25 16.50
CA LEU A 532 8.05 -0.67 16.53
C LEU A 532 7.51 -0.64 15.10
N THR A 533 7.40 -1.78 14.44
CA THR A 533 6.85 -1.87 13.08
C THR A 533 5.39 -2.29 13.12
N ASN A 534 4.53 -1.47 12.54
CA ASN A 534 3.11 -1.73 12.40
C ASN A 534 2.82 -2.28 11.00
N TYR A 535 2.55 -3.59 10.90
CA TYR A 535 2.12 -4.24 9.67
C TYR A 535 0.59 -4.23 9.48
N THR A 536 -0.16 -3.60 10.39
CA THR A 536 -1.62 -3.48 10.28
C THR A 536 -2.05 -2.26 9.45
N ASP A 537 -3.27 -2.29 8.95
CA ASP A 537 -3.92 -1.15 8.27
C ASP A 537 -4.40 -0.07 9.28
N GLU A 538 -4.26 -0.31 10.59
CA GLU A 538 -4.76 0.54 11.66
C GLU A 538 -3.68 1.39 12.35
N TYR A 539 -4.09 2.51 12.96
CA TYR A 539 -3.20 3.29 13.82
C TYR A 539 -3.05 2.59 15.18
N VAL A 540 -1.81 2.39 15.64
CA VAL A 540 -1.53 1.69 16.91
C VAL A 540 -0.95 2.66 17.96
N PRO A 541 -1.77 3.18 18.87
CA PRO A 541 -1.31 3.82 20.11
C PRO A 541 -0.36 2.93 20.91
N PHE A 542 0.69 3.55 21.47
CA PHE A 542 1.61 2.89 22.38
C PHE A 542 2.03 3.77 23.56
N LYS A 543 2.45 3.12 24.64
CA LYS A 543 3.03 3.74 25.83
C LYS A 543 4.11 2.85 26.45
N LEU A 544 5.37 3.27 26.41
CA LEU A 544 6.53 2.62 27.02
C LEU A 544 6.81 3.21 28.41
N MET A 545 6.89 2.36 29.43
CA MET A 545 7.10 2.73 30.84
C MET A 545 8.21 1.89 31.49
N GLU A 546 8.85 2.40 32.54
CA GLU A 546 9.73 1.60 33.39
C GLU A 546 8.90 0.85 34.47
N LYS A 547 9.05 -0.47 34.59
CA LYS A 547 8.30 -1.34 35.52
C LYS A 547 8.53 -0.95 37.00
N SER A 548 9.67 -0.34 37.31
CA SER A 548 10.07 0.06 38.68
C SER A 548 9.34 1.31 39.22
N MET A 549 8.74 2.14 38.35
CA MET A 549 8.20 3.47 38.68
C MET A 549 7.00 3.45 39.65
N LEU A 550 6.53 2.26 40.03
CA LEU A 550 5.52 2.06 41.07
C LEU A 550 6.07 2.26 42.50
N MET A 551 7.38 2.23 42.75
CA MET A 551 7.94 2.19 44.13
C MET A 551 9.22 3.02 44.43
N ASP A 552 10.10 3.37 43.48
CA ASP A 552 11.37 4.09 43.76
C ASP A 552 11.46 5.45 43.01
N LYS A 553 12.18 6.42 43.59
CA LYS A 553 12.30 7.81 43.09
C LYS A 553 13.53 8.11 42.25
N ARG A 554 14.46 7.15 42.07
CA ARG A 554 15.69 7.33 41.29
C ARG A 554 15.54 6.85 39.84
N ARG A 555 15.17 7.77 38.94
CA ARG A 555 15.09 7.48 37.49
C ARG A 555 16.42 6.94 36.94
N LEU A 556 16.35 5.92 36.11
CA LEU A 556 17.50 5.38 35.36
C LEU A 556 17.61 5.97 33.94
N PHE A 557 16.48 6.38 33.38
CA PHE A 557 16.36 6.90 32.01
C PHE A 557 15.76 8.30 32.02
N LEU A 558 16.18 9.13 31.06
CA LEU A 558 15.81 10.55 31.01
C LEU A 558 14.36 10.82 30.59
N SER A 559 13.79 9.85 29.87
CA SER A 559 12.74 10.12 28.89
C SER A 559 11.47 9.30 29.07
N LEU A 560 11.34 8.53 30.17
CA LEU A 560 10.17 7.69 30.40
C LEU A 560 9.09 8.42 31.23
N PRO A 561 7.79 8.20 30.94
CA PRO A 561 7.27 7.30 29.89
C PRO A 561 7.31 7.93 28.48
N LEU A 562 7.56 7.11 27.47
CA LEU A 562 7.39 7.49 26.06
C LEU A 562 6.01 7.05 25.57
N TYR A 563 5.37 7.85 24.73
CA TYR A 563 4.08 7.52 24.15
C TYR A 563 3.94 8.16 22.76
N GLY A 564 3.03 7.60 21.97
CA GLY A 564 2.77 8.04 20.61
C GLY A 564 1.78 7.11 19.91
N ILE A 565 1.75 7.20 18.60
CA ILE A 565 0.90 6.40 17.72
C ILE A 565 1.80 5.95 16.56
N VAL A 566 1.83 4.66 16.25
CA VAL A 566 2.48 4.13 15.04
C VAL A 566 1.45 4.13 13.90
N PRO A 567 1.65 4.87 12.79
CA PRO A 567 0.76 4.83 11.64
C PRO A 567 0.74 3.44 10.96
N PRO A 568 -0.29 3.14 10.14
CA PRO A 568 -0.36 1.94 9.33
C PRO A 568 0.88 1.73 8.45
N SER A 569 1.27 0.48 8.23
CA SER A 569 2.40 0.08 7.35
C SER A 569 3.69 0.91 7.54
N SER A 570 4.08 1.18 8.80
CA SER A 570 5.23 2.05 9.11
C SER A 570 6.06 1.55 10.30
N THR A 571 7.35 1.93 10.33
CA THR A 571 8.27 1.63 11.44
C THR A 571 8.59 2.90 12.24
N TYR A 572 8.28 2.85 13.52
CA TYR A 572 8.49 3.93 14.48
C TYR A 572 9.67 3.58 15.40
N ILE A 573 10.67 4.45 15.46
CA ILE A 573 11.92 4.23 16.18
C ILE A 573 11.93 5.09 17.44
N LEU A 574 11.89 4.44 18.60
CA LEU A 574 12.00 5.05 19.91
C LEU A 574 13.46 5.01 20.38
N VAL A 575 14.05 6.17 20.65
CA VAL A 575 15.33 6.23 21.35
C VAL A 575 15.08 6.32 22.84
N VAL A 576 15.57 5.34 23.59
CA VAL A 576 15.63 5.39 25.06
C VAL A 576 17.05 5.71 25.46
N THR A 577 17.24 6.65 26.40
CA THR A 577 18.57 7.12 26.81
C THR A 577 18.73 7.07 28.33
N THR A 578 19.84 6.50 28.79
CA THR A 578 20.26 6.47 30.21
C THR A 578 20.51 7.89 30.74
N ASP A 579 20.58 8.08 32.05
CA ASP A 579 21.23 9.28 32.61
C ASP A 579 22.74 9.03 32.88
N LYS A 580 23.53 10.10 32.96
CA LYS A 580 24.99 10.04 33.18
C LYS A 580 25.31 9.47 34.56
N ARG A 581 26.22 8.49 34.63
CA ARG A 581 26.68 7.86 35.89
C ARG A 581 28.15 7.52 35.85
N GLU A 582 28.83 7.67 36.99
CA GLU A 582 30.24 7.31 37.17
C GLU A 582 30.45 5.80 37.29
N ASN A 583 29.49 5.09 37.92
CA ASN A 583 29.56 3.66 38.21
C ASN A 583 28.45 2.90 37.49
N LEU A 584 28.74 1.65 37.10
CA LEU A 584 27.76 0.69 36.59
C LEU A 584 26.60 0.54 37.58
N PRO A 585 25.33 0.52 37.13
CA PRO A 585 24.21 0.22 38.03
C PRO A 585 24.36 -1.15 38.69
N GLU A 586 24.02 -1.24 39.98
CA GLU A 586 23.78 -2.53 40.64
C GLU A 586 22.71 -3.33 39.87
N GLU A 587 22.83 -4.65 39.81
CA GLU A 587 21.84 -5.51 39.14
C GLU A 587 20.46 -5.31 39.75
N ARG A 588 19.57 -4.68 38.97
CA ARG A 588 18.14 -4.53 39.24
C ARG A 588 17.39 -5.04 38.00
N ASP A 589 16.30 -5.79 38.21
CA ASP A 589 15.38 -6.16 37.13
C ASP A 589 14.59 -4.93 36.64
N VAL A 590 15.19 -4.17 35.72
CA VAL A 590 14.63 -2.93 35.16
C VAL A 590 13.95 -3.23 33.81
N ASP A 591 12.91 -4.06 33.82
CA ASP A 591 12.11 -4.23 32.61
C ASP A 591 11.39 -2.91 32.22
N PHE A 592 11.13 -2.77 30.93
CA PHE A 592 10.11 -1.85 30.44
C PHE A 592 8.81 -2.58 30.14
N VAL A 593 7.70 -1.86 30.26
CA VAL A 593 6.36 -2.29 29.83
C VAL A 593 5.93 -1.39 28.68
N LEU A 594 5.78 -1.97 27.49
CA LEU A 594 5.16 -1.34 26.33
C LEU A 594 3.68 -1.74 26.28
N GLN A 595 2.79 -0.82 26.62
CA GLN A 595 1.37 -0.98 26.36
C GLN A 595 1.09 -0.63 24.89
N ASN A 596 0.29 -1.44 24.19
CA ASN A 596 -0.26 -1.10 22.89
C ASN A 596 -1.69 -1.64 22.71
N SER A 597 -2.43 -1.04 21.78
CA SER A 597 -3.80 -1.41 21.43
C SER A 597 -4.13 -0.90 20.02
N VAL A 598 -5.16 -1.45 19.39
CA VAL A 598 -5.73 -0.85 18.17
C VAL A 598 -6.27 0.55 18.50
N GLY A 599 -6.22 1.47 17.53
CA GLY A 599 -6.86 2.79 17.61
C GLY A 599 -8.39 2.72 17.69
N ASP A 600 -9.02 3.87 17.91
CA ASP A 600 -10.45 4.06 17.60
C ASP A 600 -10.61 5.19 16.58
N GLU A 601 -11.77 5.26 15.89
CA GLU A 601 -12.07 6.30 14.88
C GLU A 601 -11.93 7.75 15.38
N ARG A 602 -11.79 7.95 16.69
CA ARG A 602 -11.68 9.26 17.36
C ARG A 602 -10.29 9.52 17.93
N LEU A 603 -9.33 8.65 17.64
CA LEU A 603 -7.94 8.77 18.06
C LEU A 603 -7.37 10.13 17.61
N LYS A 604 -6.69 10.80 18.54
CA LYS A 604 -6.07 12.11 18.32
C LYS A 604 -4.62 12.08 18.81
N PRO A 605 -3.74 12.92 18.25
CA PRO A 605 -2.38 13.07 18.75
C PRO A 605 -2.36 13.38 20.25
N PHE A 606 -1.69 12.54 21.04
CA PHE A 606 -1.51 12.77 22.48
C PHE A 606 -0.67 14.03 22.70
N ARG A 607 -1.26 15.10 23.22
CA ARG A 607 -0.58 16.39 23.41
C ARG A 607 0.34 16.38 24.63
N ASN A 608 0.13 15.42 25.52
CA ASN A 608 0.82 15.23 26.79
C ASN A 608 0.55 13.79 27.29
N GLN A 609 1.19 13.40 28.41
CA GLN A 609 1.05 12.05 28.98
C GLN A 609 -0.38 11.75 29.46
N TYR A 610 -1.10 12.72 30.03
CA TYR A 610 -2.44 12.55 30.58
C TYR A 610 -3.47 12.20 29.49
N ASP A 611 -3.33 12.74 28.27
CA ASP A 611 -4.15 12.35 27.11
C ASP A 611 -3.98 10.85 26.79
N CYS A 612 -2.73 10.35 26.86
CA CYS A 612 -2.39 8.94 26.63
C CYS A 612 -2.88 8.04 27.78
N ASP A 613 -2.71 8.49 29.02
CA ASP A 613 -3.17 7.79 30.23
C ASP A 613 -4.71 7.62 30.21
N GLN A 614 -5.45 8.69 29.88
CA GLN A 614 -6.90 8.61 29.67
C GLN A 614 -7.28 7.64 28.55
N TYR A 615 -6.52 7.60 27.45
CA TYR A 615 -6.82 6.71 26.32
C TYR A 615 -6.73 5.23 26.74
N PHE A 616 -5.61 4.81 27.37
CA PHE A 616 -5.45 3.43 27.81
C PHE A 616 -6.39 3.06 28.97
N GLU A 617 -6.71 3.99 29.88
CA GLU A 617 -7.72 3.79 30.92
C GLU A 617 -9.12 3.59 30.31
N LYS A 618 -9.50 4.42 29.33
CA LYS A 618 -10.77 4.29 28.59
C LYS A 618 -10.83 2.97 27.83
N ALA A 619 -9.79 2.61 27.08
CA ALA A 619 -9.73 1.38 26.28
C ALA A 619 -9.91 0.13 27.17
N THR A 620 -9.21 0.09 28.31
CA THR A 620 -9.36 -0.98 29.31
C THR A 620 -10.81 -1.04 29.85
N LYS A 621 -11.44 0.12 30.11
CA LYS A 621 -12.81 0.23 30.61
C LYS A 621 -13.90 -0.09 29.56
N SER A 622 -13.64 0.11 28.27
CA SER A 622 -14.58 -0.23 27.20
C SER A 622 -14.51 -1.69 26.74
N GLY A 623 -13.55 -2.47 27.28
CA GLY A 623 -13.33 -3.86 26.87
C GLY A 623 -12.47 -4.00 25.59
N ASN A 624 -11.79 -2.93 25.17
CA ASN A 624 -10.82 -3.02 24.09
C ASN A 624 -9.58 -3.79 24.59
N MET A 625 -9.01 -4.64 23.73
CA MET A 625 -7.80 -5.39 24.08
C MET A 625 -6.60 -4.44 24.20
N VAL A 626 -5.99 -4.38 25.38
CA VAL A 626 -4.72 -3.68 25.64
C VAL A 626 -3.66 -4.74 25.92
N HIS A 627 -2.68 -4.84 25.03
CA HIS A 627 -1.56 -5.76 25.18
C HIS A 627 -0.45 -5.08 26.00
N ASN A 628 0.04 -5.78 27.04
CA ASN A 628 1.18 -5.32 27.83
C ASN A 628 2.41 -6.17 27.48
N VAL A 629 3.32 -5.60 26.70
CA VAL A 629 4.55 -6.27 26.29
C VAL A 629 5.67 -5.97 27.28
N ILE A 630 6.35 -7.00 27.78
CA ILE A 630 7.52 -6.83 28.65
C ILE A 630 8.80 -6.90 27.81
N LEU A 631 9.63 -5.86 27.93
CA LEU A 631 10.94 -5.74 27.30
C LEU A 631 12.00 -5.78 28.41
N LYS A 632 12.91 -6.76 28.36
CA LYS A 632 14.04 -6.79 29.29
C LYS A 632 15.04 -5.69 28.95
N VAL A 633 15.76 -5.20 29.96
CA VAL A 633 16.88 -4.28 29.79
C VAL A 633 18.14 -4.90 30.38
N VAL A 634 19.24 -4.85 29.63
CA VAL A 634 20.55 -5.39 30.01
C VAL A 634 21.58 -4.27 30.02
N TYR A 635 22.15 -3.99 31.20
CA TYR A 635 23.33 -3.13 31.32
C TYR A 635 24.59 -3.97 31.17
N ALA A 636 25.28 -3.84 30.04
CA ALA A 636 26.51 -4.58 29.75
C ALA A 636 27.74 -3.75 30.15
N PRO A 637 28.76 -4.36 30.80
CA PRO A 637 30.06 -3.71 30.98
C PRO A 637 30.71 -3.33 29.66
N GLU A 638 31.55 -2.30 29.70
CA GLU A 638 32.37 -1.82 28.59
C GLU A 638 33.11 -2.99 27.89
N GLY A 639 33.04 -3.04 26.55
CA GLY A 639 33.64 -4.12 25.74
C GLY A 639 32.80 -5.39 25.56
N LYS A 640 31.65 -5.56 26.25
CA LYS A 640 30.68 -6.63 25.92
C LYS A 640 29.59 -6.13 24.97
N THR A 641 29.78 -6.37 23.67
CA THR A 641 28.69 -6.30 22.69
C THR A 641 27.73 -7.49 22.84
N ALA A 642 26.45 -7.30 22.49
CA ALA A 642 25.52 -8.42 22.30
C ALA A 642 25.99 -9.32 21.13
N CYS A 643 25.56 -10.59 21.11
CA CYS A 643 25.80 -11.48 19.98
C CYS A 643 25.09 -10.97 18.73
N GLU A 644 25.87 -10.59 17.70
CA GLU A 644 25.50 -10.44 16.28
C GLU A 644 24.05 -10.03 15.99
N ALA A 645 23.62 -8.92 16.59
CA ALA A 645 22.42 -8.22 16.13
C ALA A 645 22.72 -7.55 14.78
N ILE A 646 21.78 -7.66 13.83
CA ILE A 646 21.85 -6.98 12.53
C ILE A 646 22.09 -5.47 12.78
N PRO A 647 23.06 -4.82 12.13
CA PRO A 647 23.39 -3.42 12.39
C PRO A 647 22.15 -2.54 12.14
N PRO A 648 21.74 -1.70 13.11
CA PRO A 648 20.49 -0.95 13.01
C PRO A 648 20.58 0.12 11.92
N LEU A 649 19.60 0.13 11.02
CA LEU A 649 19.51 1.11 9.92
C LEU A 649 19.63 2.56 10.43
N LEU A 650 18.83 2.84 11.48
CA LEU A 650 18.92 3.96 12.42
C LEU A 650 19.97 3.76 13.51
N LYS A 651 21.21 4.20 13.33
CA LYS A 651 22.19 4.29 14.42
C LYS A 651 22.21 5.69 15.04
N MET A 652 21.87 5.79 16.32
CA MET A 652 22.16 6.97 17.13
C MET A 652 23.65 6.99 17.49
N THR A 653 24.40 8.02 17.09
CA THR A 653 25.83 8.13 17.39
C THR A 653 26.07 8.74 18.78
N PHE A 654 25.31 9.77 19.15
CA PHE A 654 25.27 10.32 20.51
C PHE A 654 23.97 11.11 20.77
N VAL A 655 23.72 11.36 22.05
CA VAL A 655 22.74 12.32 22.58
C VAL A 655 23.47 13.12 23.66
N GLU A 656 23.44 14.46 23.62
CA GLU A 656 24.03 15.30 24.68
C GLU A 656 23.10 16.42 25.16
N LYS A 657 23.19 16.73 26.47
CA LYS A 657 22.42 17.79 27.12
C LYS A 657 23.11 19.14 26.90
N THR A 658 22.37 20.13 26.39
CA THR A 658 22.90 21.49 26.19
C THR A 658 22.74 22.37 27.43
N HIS A 659 23.47 23.49 27.50
CA HIS A 659 23.43 24.44 28.61
C HIS A 659 22.01 24.97 28.91
N ALA A 660 21.26 25.31 27.87
CA ALA A 660 19.90 25.81 27.94
C ALA A 660 19.08 25.33 26.72
N ALA A 661 17.76 25.56 26.73
CA ALA A 661 16.87 25.21 25.63
C ALA A 661 17.30 25.90 24.32
N LEU A 662 17.30 25.13 23.23
CA LEU A 662 17.69 25.57 21.89
C LEU A 662 16.59 26.40 21.22
N CYS A 663 16.99 27.45 20.52
CA CYS A 663 16.17 28.17 19.55
C CYS A 663 16.72 28.07 18.12
N SER A 664 17.99 27.69 17.94
CA SER A 664 18.61 27.50 16.63
C SER A 664 19.78 26.51 16.72
N LEU A 665 20.10 25.86 15.60
CA LEU A 665 21.28 25.01 15.43
C LEU A 665 21.83 25.19 14.02
N ASP A 666 23.15 25.05 13.87
CA ASP A 666 23.84 24.92 12.60
C ASP A 666 25.04 23.98 12.71
N ALA A 667 25.46 23.36 11.61
CA ALA A 667 26.60 22.45 11.56
C ALA A 667 27.61 22.93 10.53
N ASN A 668 28.89 22.89 10.90
CA ASN A 668 29.99 23.25 10.01
C ASN A 668 30.19 22.14 8.96
N GLN A 669 30.43 22.51 7.71
CA GLN A 669 30.59 21.54 6.61
C GLN A 669 32.05 21.16 6.31
N THR A 670 33.03 21.70 7.04
CA THR A 670 34.46 21.37 6.90
C THR A 670 35.10 20.87 8.19
N GLU A 671 34.75 21.45 9.33
CA GLU A 671 35.21 21.05 10.67
C GLU A 671 34.14 20.19 11.39
N PRO A 672 34.51 19.31 12.35
CA PRO A 672 33.58 18.43 13.04
C PRO A 672 32.76 19.14 14.13
N TRP A 673 32.23 20.33 13.82
CA TRP A 673 31.70 21.28 14.80
C TRP A 673 30.23 21.65 14.57
N ILE A 674 29.52 21.96 15.66
CA ILE A 674 28.17 22.53 15.67
C ILE A 674 28.12 23.81 16.48
N ILE A 675 27.25 24.73 16.06
CA ILE A 675 26.82 25.88 16.86
C ILE A 675 25.37 25.72 17.30
N THR A 676 25.13 26.02 18.57
CA THR A 676 23.82 25.95 19.22
C THR A 676 23.43 27.31 19.76
N GLY A 677 22.32 27.85 19.28
CA GLY A 677 21.73 29.10 19.76
C GLY A 677 20.68 28.84 20.82
N HIS A 678 20.74 29.55 21.96
CA HIS A 678 19.93 29.27 23.14
C HIS A 678 18.95 30.39 23.50
N TYR A 679 17.82 29.99 24.12
CA TYR A 679 16.80 30.90 24.65
C TYR A 679 17.27 31.78 25.83
N ASP A 680 18.47 31.57 26.37
CA ASP A 680 19.09 32.42 27.40
C ASP A 680 20.08 33.47 26.83
N GLY A 681 20.09 33.67 25.51
CA GLY A 681 20.91 34.67 24.83
C GLY A 681 22.36 34.24 24.58
N ARG A 682 22.67 32.94 24.75
CA ARG A 682 24.00 32.36 24.53
C ARG A 682 24.12 31.59 23.21
N VAL A 683 25.36 31.44 22.77
CA VAL A 683 25.78 30.53 21.69
C VAL A 683 26.81 29.55 22.24
N GLY A 684 26.57 28.26 22.03
CA GLY A 684 27.53 27.19 22.33
C GLY A 684 28.16 26.64 21.06
N LEU A 685 29.50 26.67 20.96
CA LEU A 685 30.27 25.97 19.94
C LEU A 685 30.77 24.64 20.53
N TRP A 686 30.56 23.54 19.82
CA TRP A 686 30.92 22.18 20.25
C TRP A 686 31.61 21.40 19.14
N ASP A 687 32.48 20.48 19.52
CA ASP A 687 33.08 19.45 18.68
C ASP A 687 32.30 18.14 18.86
N TYR A 688 31.73 17.59 17.78
CA TYR A 688 30.79 16.45 17.85
C TYR A 688 31.47 15.08 17.82
N ASP A 689 32.67 14.96 17.26
CA ASP A 689 33.40 13.68 17.23
C ASP A 689 34.15 13.43 18.55
N THR A 690 34.63 14.48 19.22
CA THR A 690 35.21 14.40 20.58
C THR A 690 34.20 14.61 21.71
N GLN A 691 32.97 15.05 21.38
CA GLN A 691 31.88 15.34 22.32
C GLN A 691 32.24 16.42 23.36
N LYS A 692 32.95 17.47 22.94
CA LYS A 692 33.46 18.52 23.82
C LYS A 692 32.87 19.89 23.53
N PHE A 693 32.66 20.66 24.60
CA PHE A 693 32.37 22.09 24.52
C PHE A 693 33.65 22.84 24.13
N LEU A 694 33.60 23.68 23.09
CA LEU A 694 34.73 24.52 22.65
C LEU A 694 34.63 25.93 23.23
N ALA A 695 33.48 26.60 23.06
CA ALA A 695 33.27 27.96 23.58
C ALA A 695 31.79 28.27 23.86
N LEU A 696 31.48 28.84 25.03
CA LEU A 696 30.14 29.32 25.38
C LEU A 696 30.14 30.86 25.47
N VAL A 697 29.60 31.51 24.44
CA VAL A 697 29.53 32.97 24.33
C VAL A 697 28.17 33.46 24.82
N LYS A 698 28.13 34.54 25.60
CA LYS A 698 26.89 35.28 25.87
C LYS A 698 26.82 36.48 24.92
N VAL A 699 25.86 36.45 24.01
CA VAL A 699 25.71 37.46 22.94
C VAL A 699 24.73 38.55 23.35
N THR A 700 23.59 38.16 23.93
CA THR A 700 22.53 39.09 24.36
C THR A 700 22.08 38.81 25.80
N GLY A 701 21.39 39.77 26.42
CA GLY A 701 20.61 39.57 27.64
C GLY A 701 19.15 39.16 27.39
N SER A 702 18.71 39.18 26.13
CA SER A 702 17.35 38.86 25.69
C SER A 702 17.16 37.38 25.33
N SER A 703 15.91 36.95 25.22
CA SER A 703 15.56 35.53 25.02
C SER A 703 15.67 35.06 23.57
N GLY A 704 16.79 34.41 23.23
CA GLY A 704 16.98 33.70 21.97
C GLY A 704 18.10 34.24 21.10
N CYS A 705 18.92 33.33 20.59
CA CYS A 705 19.95 33.61 19.59
C CYS A 705 19.83 32.67 18.39
N LEU A 706 19.72 33.21 17.19
CA LEU A 706 19.76 32.47 15.92
C LEU A 706 21.22 32.31 15.46
N VAL A 707 21.59 31.13 14.92
CA VAL A 707 22.98 30.84 14.57
C VAL A 707 23.16 30.31 13.14
N LYS A 708 24.21 30.78 12.45
CA LYS A 708 24.62 30.35 11.10
C LYS A 708 26.15 30.41 10.94
N PHE A 709 26.76 29.42 10.30
CA PHE A 709 28.19 29.43 9.92
C PHE A 709 28.44 30.21 8.63
N ILE A 710 29.65 30.79 8.51
CA ILE A 710 30.23 31.31 7.27
C ILE A 710 31.65 30.72 7.18
N GLU A 711 31.75 29.45 6.77
CA GLU A 711 32.98 28.66 6.83
C GLU A 711 34.12 29.31 6.03
N ARG A 712 33.80 29.88 4.86
CA ARG A 712 34.75 30.60 3.99
C ARG A 712 35.32 31.92 4.56
N ARG A 713 34.88 32.32 5.75
CA ARG A 713 35.44 33.43 6.54
C ARG A 713 35.94 32.97 7.92
N GLN A 714 35.75 31.70 8.29
CA GLN A 714 35.89 31.19 9.67
C GLN A 714 35.08 32.02 10.68
N TRP A 715 33.89 32.47 10.28
CA TRP A 715 32.97 33.25 11.11
C TRP A 715 31.68 32.49 11.42
N PHE A 716 31.05 32.77 12.56
CA PHE A 716 29.64 32.47 12.78
C PHE A 716 28.84 33.75 13.06
N LEU A 717 27.57 33.74 12.65
CA LEU A 717 26.61 34.77 12.99
C LEU A 717 25.80 34.36 14.21
N ALA A 718 25.54 35.34 15.07
CA ALA A 718 24.69 35.22 16.24
C ALA A 718 23.67 36.36 16.23
N GLY A 719 22.43 36.05 15.88
CA GLY A 719 21.34 37.01 15.73
C GLY A 719 20.45 37.07 16.96
N SER A 720 20.28 38.24 17.59
CA SER A 720 19.48 38.37 18.82
C SER A 720 17.98 38.47 18.52
N TYR A 721 17.20 37.47 18.95
CA TYR A 721 15.82 37.26 18.52
C TYR A 721 14.89 38.45 18.86
N HIS A 722 15.05 39.10 20.02
CA HIS A 722 14.20 40.24 20.41
C HIS A 722 14.72 41.62 19.99
N GLU A 723 16.03 41.79 19.87
CA GLU A 723 16.66 43.11 19.72
C GLU A 723 16.92 43.49 18.25
N GLY A 724 16.96 42.47 17.38
CA GLY A 724 17.11 42.63 15.93
C GLY A 724 18.56 42.87 15.47
N PHE A 725 19.56 42.55 16.31
CA PHE A 725 20.98 42.67 15.96
C PHE A 725 21.51 41.38 15.34
N ILE A 726 22.53 41.52 14.51
CA ILE A 726 23.38 40.42 14.03
C ILE A 726 24.81 40.71 14.51
N HIS A 727 25.33 39.82 15.34
CA HIS A 727 26.71 39.81 15.79
C HIS A 727 27.51 38.82 14.95
N VAL A 728 28.78 39.14 14.68
CA VAL A 728 29.69 38.38 13.82
C VAL A 728 30.90 37.99 14.66
N TYR A 729 31.16 36.69 14.82
CA TYR A 729 32.29 36.18 15.61
C TYR A 729 33.27 35.41 14.72
N ASN A 730 34.57 35.69 14.85
CA ASN A 730 35.64 34.82 14.33
C ASN A 730 35.84 33.64 15.30
N TYR A 731 36.22 32.47 14.80
CA TYR A 731 36.54 31.28 15.59
C TYR A 731 37.90 30.63 15.23
N GLU A 732 38.73 31.27 14.41
CA GLU A 732 40.02 30.74 13.91
C GLU A 732 41.03 30.38 15.01
N THR A 733 41.08 31.14 16.11
CA THR A 733 42.01 30.91 17.23
C THR A 733 41.34 31.08 18.59
N GLU A 734 40.67 32.20 18.81
CA GLU A 734 39.75 32.46 19.93
C GLU A 734 38.41 32.96 19.40
N VAL A 735 37.32 32.71 20.12
CA VAL A 735 36.00 33.20 19.73
C VAL A 735 35.85 34.68 20.13
N GLN A 736 36.01 35.57 19.16
CA GLN A 736 36.03 37.03 19.36
C GLN A 736 35.06 37.76 18.41
N GLU A 737 34.41 38.81 18.91
CA GLU A 737 33.41 39.60 18.17
C GLU A 737 34.11 40.55 17.18
N VAL A 738 33.81 40.39 15.89
CA VAL A 738 34.39 41.16 14.77
C VAL A 738 33.52 42.35 14.42
N ASN A 739 32.20 42.20 14.48
CA ASN A 739 31.23 43.26 14.20
C ASN A 739 29.89 42.97 14.90
N SER A 740 29.11 44.01 15.18
CA SER A 740 27.69 43.90 15.52
C SER A 740 26.92 45.09 14.98
N PHE A 741 25.78 44.82 14.33
CA PHE A 741 24.94 45.83 13.72
C PHE A 741 23.46 45.49 13.91
N ARG A 742 22.61 46.52 13.95
CA ARG A 742 21.16 46.35 14.04
C ARG A 742 20.60 46.07 12.64
N ALA A 743 20.19 44.84 12.39
CA ALA A 743 19.58 44.45 11.13
C ALA A 743 18.11 44.93 11.03
N HIS A 744 17.37 44.81 12.13
CA HIS A 744 15.93 45.10 12.18
C HIS A 744 15.52 45.79 13.48
N ASP A 745 14.38 46.48 13.46
CA ASP A 745 13.85 47.19 14.62
C ASP A 745 13.06 46.29 15.59
N ARG A 746 12.77 45.05 15.16
CA ARG A 746 11.88 44.07 15.80
C ARG A 746 12.50 42.67 15.70
N PHE A 747 11.69 41.63 15.89
CA PHE A 747 12.15 40.25 16.02
C PHE A 747 12.94 39.76 14.82
N LEU A 748 14.07 39.09 15.05
CA LEU A 748 14.83 38.41 14.02
C LEU A 748 14.35 36.96 13.92
N GLU A 749 13.52 36.62 12.93
CA GLU A 749 12.89 35.28 12.80
C GLU A 749 13.80 34.28 12.06
N SER A 750 14.59 34.72 11.09
CA SER A 750 15.49 33.82 10.33
C SER A 750 16.70 34.51 9.68
N MET A 751 17.76 33.74 9.46
CA MET A 751 18.98 34.13 8.73
C MET A 751 19.41 33.03 7.74
N SER A 752 19.88 33.42 6.55
CA SER A 752 20.48 32.51 5.56
C SER A 752 21.71 33.13 4.93
N ILE A 753 22.71 32.29 4.63
CA ILE A 753 24.01 32.71 4.08
C ILE A 753 24.04 32.33 2.60
N HIS A 754 24.46 33.27 1.74
CA HIS A 754 24.60 32.97 0.31
C HIS A 754 25.76 31.98 0.10
N PRO A 755 25.67 30.98 -0.81
CA PRO A 755 26.71 29.97 -0.97
C PRO A 755 28.07 30.52 -1.43
N THR A 756 28.11 31.48 -2.37
CA THR A 756 29.36 32.02 -2.94
C THR A 756 29.60 33.52 -2.66
N GLN A 757 28.74 34.40 -3.19
CA GLN A 757 28.76 35.87 -2.99
C GLN A 757 28.71 36.29 -1.51
N PRO A 758 29.18 37.49 -1.12
CA PRO A 758 29.38 37.91 0.27
C PRO A 758 28.09 38.37 0.99
N TYR A 759 26.98 37.64 0.82
CA TYR A 759 25.65 38.08 1.26
C TYR A 759 25.03 37.26 2.38
N VAL A 760 24.25 37.96 3.22
CA VAL A 760 23.34 37.39 4.22
C VAL A 760 21.92 37.88 3.92
N LEU A 761 20.94 36.98 4.01
CA LEU A 761 19.53 37.34 4.14
C LEU A 761 19.12 37.27 5.61
N SER A 762 18.35 38.25 6.08
CA SER A 762 17.68 38.18 7.38
C SER A 762 16.23 38.66 7.33
N SER A 763 15.35 38.04 8.12
CA SER A 763 13.91 38.33 8.11
C SER A 763 13.40 38.84 9.47
N SER A 764 12.44 39.77 9.41
CA SER A 764 11.78 40.39 10.56
C SER A 764 10.42 40.94 10.14
N ASP A 765 9.36 40.54 10.84
CA ASP A 765 7.97 40.80 10.41
C ASP A 765 7.79 40.51 8.91
N THR A 766 7.21 41.42 8.13
CA THR A 766 7.03 41.27 6.67
C THR A 766 8.28 41.61 5.83
N GLN A 767 9.39 41.98 6.47
CA GLN A 767 10.62 42.41 5.79
C GLN A 767 11.63 41.27 5.66
N ILE A 768 12.28 41.21 4.50
CA ILE A 768 13.51 40.46 4.29
C ILE A 768 14.58 41.46 3.84
N LYS A 769 15.79 41.40 4.42
CA LYS A 769 16.91 42.29 4.07
C LYS A 769 18.12 41.51 3.59
N LEU A 770 18.77 42.05 2.55
CA LEU A 770 20.03 41.56 1.99
C LEU A 770 21.18 42.45 2.46
N TRP A 771 22.21 41.85 3.05
CA TRP A 771 23.38 42.51 3.62
C TRP A 771 24.65 42.06 2.89
N ASP A 772 25.62 42.96 2.71
CA ASP A 772 26.92 42.66 2.07
C ASP A 772 28.09 42.95 3.02
N TRP A 773 28.79 41.89 3.45
CA TRP A 773 29.90 42.02 4.40
C TRP A 773 31.21 42.51 3.75
N ASP A 774 31.33 42.48 2.42
CA ASP A 774 32.44 43.11 1.69
C ASP A 774 32.14 44.59 1.38
N LYS A 775 31.02 45.11 1.89
CA LYS A 775 30.58 46.53 1.88
C LYS A 775 30.15 46.98 3.27
N ASP A 776 30.97 46.68 4.28
CA ASP A 776 30.78 47.10 5.68
C ASP A 776 29.39 46.79 6.28
N TRP A 777 28.77 45.69 5.82
CA TRP A 777 27.41 45.27 6.17
C TRP A 777 26.32 46.25 5.73
N GLU A 778 26.48 46.86 4.55
CA GLU A 778 25.45 47.68 3.90
C GLU A 778 24.20 46.84 3.55
N CYS A 779 23.01 47.40 3.84
CA CYS A 779 21.73 46.81 3.43
C CYS A 779 21.46 47.11 1.94
N ARG A 780 21.98 46.25 1.05
CA ARG A 780 21.80 46.36 -0.41
C ARG A 780 20.34 46.36 -0.87
N ARG A 781 19.44 45.69 -0.13
CA ARG A 781 18.03 45.55 -0.52
C ARG A 781 17.13 45.19 0.66
N THR A 782 15.89 45.71 0.63
CA THR A 782 14.78 45.21 1.44
C THR A 782 13.67 44.72 0.51
N PHE A 783 13.17 43.51 0.76
CA PHE A 783 12.02 42.91 0.08
C PHE A 783 10.81 42.94 1.03
N MET A 784 9.65 43.37 0.52
CA MET A 784 8.40 43.49 1.28
C MET A 784 7.23 43.18 0.35
N GLU A 785 6.58 42.04 0.56
CA GLU A 785 5.43 41.57 -0.25
C GLU A 785 4.50 40.65 0.55
N HIS A 786 5.09 39.79 1.40
CA HIS A 786 4.35 38.99 2.39
C HIS A 786 3.46 39.89 3.27
N SER A 787 2.24 39.42 3.53
CA SER A 787 1.25 40.15 4.34
C SER A 787 1.33 39.84 5.83
N HIS A 788 2.14 38.85 6.22
CA HIS A 788 2.43 38.54 7.61
C HIS A 788 3.91 38.16 7.80
N THR A 789 4.31 37.92 9.05
CA THR A 789 5.68 37.56 9.45
C THR A 789 6.30 36.42 8.63
N VAL A 790 7.50 36.67 8.10
CA VAL A 790 8.35 35.67 7.44
C VAL A 790 9.05 34.81 8.50
N LYS A 791 8.83 33.50 8.43
CA LYS A 791 9.32 32.49 9.39
C LYS A 791 10.71 31.96 9.06
N GLN A 792 10.97 31.68 7.79
CA GLN A 792 12.25 31.17 7.31
C GLN A 792 12.61 31.79 5.97
N VAL A 793 13.90 32.03 5.74
CA VAL A 793 14.47 32.32 4.42
C VAL A 793 15.57 31.31 4.10
N ALA A 794 15.71 30.93 2.82
CA ALA A 794 16.81 30.08 2.35
C ALA A 794 17.24 30.49 0.93
N PHE A 795 18.54 30.59 0.68
CA PHE A 795 19.07 30.70 -0.68
C PHE A 795 18.90 29.39 -1.46
N ASN A 796 18.70 29.48 -2.78
CA ASN A 796 18.75 28.32 -3.66
C ASN A 796 20.23 27.94 -3.89
N PRO A 797 20.69 26.74 -3.48
CA PRO A 797 22.12 26.40 -3.57
C PRO A 797 22.62 26.19 -5.01
N TRP A 798 21.70 26.02 -5.97
CA TRP A 798 22.01 25.89 -7.40
C TRP A 798 21.77 27.16 -8.23
N ASN A 799 21.10 28.19 -7.67
CA ASN A 799 20.83 29.46 -8.34
C ASN A 799 21.24 30.64 -7.45
N THR A 800 22.44 31.18 -7.69
CA THR A 800 23.05 32.30 -6.96
C THR A 800 22.33 33.65 -7.11
N ASN A 801 21.23 33.71 -7.87
CA ASN A 801 20.37 34.89 -7.94
C ASN A 801 18.98 34.65 -7.30
N SER A 802 18.77 33.55 -6.58
CA SER A 802 17.44 33.21 -6.04
C SER A 802 17.43 32.70 -4.61
N PHE A 803 16.34 32.99 -3.91
CA PHE A 803 16.04 32.52 -2.56
C PHE A 803 14.52 32.31 -2.41
N ALA A 804 14.11 31.55 -1.39
CA ALA A 804 12.71 31.39 -1.02
C ALA A 804 12.47 31.86 0.43
N SER A 805 11.22 32.21 0.73
CA SER A 805 10.74 32.57 2.07
C SER A 805 9.43 31.87 2.42
N ALA A 806 9.32 31.39 3.66
CA ALA A 806 8.10 30.83 4.25
C ALA A 806 7.44 31.86 5.15
N SER A 807 6.11 32.00 5.12
CA SER A 807 5.38 33.05 5.84
C SER A 807 4.14 32.55 6.58
N ARG A 808 3.77 33.29 7.63
CA ARG A 808 2.52 33.13 8.36
C ARG A 808 1.27 33.46 7.53
N ASP A 809 1.41 34.09 6.37
CA ASP A 809 0.31 34.34 5.40
C ASP A 809 -0.09 33.12 4.55
N HIS A 810 0.32 31.91 4.98
CA HIS A 810 -0.01 30.62 4.35
C HIS A 810 0.63 30.40 2.97
N THR A 811 1.60 31.24 2.58
CA THR A 811 2.35 31.11 1.33
C THR A 811 3.86 30.93 1.55
N ALA A 812 4.54 30.46 0.49
CA ALA A 812 5.97 30.63 0.34
C ALA A 812 6.27 31.41 -0.96
N ASN A 813 7.08 32.46 -0.90
CA ASN A 813 7.49 33.21 -2.08
C ASN A 813 8.88 32.79 -2.55
N VAL A 814 9.09 32.76 -3.87
CA VAL A 814 10.42 32.58 -4.47
C VAL A 814 10.82 33.89 -5.16
N TRP A 815 12.06 34.31 -4.97
CA TRP A 815 12.54 35.67 -5.28
C TRP A 815 13.77 35.65 -6.17
N SER A 816 14.03 36.79 -6.82
CA SER A 816 15.33 37.11 -7.42
C SER A 816 16.00 38.25 -6.65
N LEU A 817 17.32 38.21 -6.49
CA LEU A 817 18.07 39.30 -5.85
C LEU A 817 18.06 40.60 -6.69
N ASP A 818 17.84 40.49 -8.00
CA ASP A 818 17.70 41.63 -8.92
C ASP A 818 16.30 42.28 -8.87
N SER A 819 15.29 41.57 -8.37
CA SER A 819 13.91 42.08 -8.20
C SER A 819 13.67 42.68 -6.81
N SER A 820 12.62 43.49 -6.64
CA SER A 820 12.08 43.88 -5.32
C SER A 820 10.75 43.17 -5.00
N ARG A 821 10.21 42.42 -5.97
CA ARG A 821 9.01 41.56 -5.88
C ARG A 821 9.40 40.10 -5.96
N SER A 822 8.51 39.20 -5.53
CA SER A 822 8.68 37.77 -5.82
C SER A 822 8.64 37.51 -7.34
N MET A 823 9.20 36.37 -7.75
CA MET A 823 9.01 35.82 -9.08
C MET A 823 7.67 35.08 -9.17
N TYR A 824 7.32 34.33 -8.11
CA TYR A 824 6.05 33.63 -7.96
C TYR A 824 5.76 33.31 -6.48
N THR A 825 4.46 33.21 -6.17
CA THR A 825 3.91 32.87 -4.85
C THR A 825 3.34 31.46 -4.86
N LEU A 826 3.84 30.60 -3.98
CA LEU A 826 3.39 29.22 -3.79
C LEU A 826 2.29 29.18 -2.72
N SER A 827 1.04 29.22 -3.17
CA SER A 827 -0.16 29.18 -2.32
C SER A 827 -0.81 27.78 -2.31
N GLY A 828 -1.18 27.28 -1.13
CA GLY A 828 -1.90 25.99 -1.03
C GLY A 828 -1.78 25.24 0.30
N HIS A 829 -1.06 25.78 1.28
CA HIS A 829 -1.20 25.40 2.69
C HIS A 829 -2.48 26.01 3.29
N LEU A 830 -2.97 25.42 4.38
CA LEU A 830 -4.19 25.86 5.08
C LEU A 830 -3.90 26.70 6.34
N ASP A 831 -2.64 26.80 6.77
CA ASP A 831 -2.19 27.50 7.98
C ASP A 831 -0.73 27.99 7.81
N GLU A 832 -0.12 28.65 8.81
CA GLU A 832 1.22 29.27 8.75
C GLU A 832 2.27 28.34 8.09
N VAL A 833 3.07 28.83 7.13
CA VAL A 833 4.22 28.08 6.61
C VAL A 833 5.42 28.36 7.51
N ASN A 834 5.81 27.36 8.30
CA ASN A 834 6.85 27.50 9.32
C ASN A 834 8.27 27.37 8.74
N CYS A 835 8.47 26.52 7.74
CA CYS A 835 9.81 26.16 7.25
C CYS A 835 9.83 25.76 5.77
N LEU A 836 11.02 25.78 5.18
CA LEU A 836 11.27 25.34 3.81
C LEU A 836 12.70 24.86 3.58
N ASP A 837 12.92 24.14 2.48
CA ASP A 837 14.25 23.78 1.95
C ASP A 837 14.20 23.48 0.43
N PHE A 838 15.35 23.49 -0.25
CA PHE A 838 15.50 23.17 -1.67
C PHE A 838 16.10 21.79 -1.89
N PHE A 839 15.61 21.06 -2.90
CA PHE A 839 16.24 19.81 -3.35
C PHE A 839 16.20 19.65 -4.88
N THR A 840 17.00 18.72 -5.40
CA THR A 840 16.98 18.31 -6.81
C THR A 840 16.62 16.84 -6.96
N ARG A 841 15.80 16.54 -7.98
CA ARG A 841 15.56 15.18 -8.47
C ARG A 841 15.59 15.20 -9.99
N ASP A 842 16.32 14.27 -10.61
CA ASP A 842 16.47 14.15 -12.07
C ASP A 842 16.91 15.47 -12.76
N ASN A 843 17.83 16.19 -12.11
CA ASN A 843 18.31 17.53 -12.46
C ASN A 843 17.25 18.66 -12.44
N GLN A 844 15.99 18.36 -12.12
CA GLN A 844 14.95 19.37 -11.86
C GLN A 844 15.04 19.86 -10.39
N GLN A 845 14.89 21.17 -10.20
CA GLN A 845 14.85 21.80 -8.87
C GLN A 845 13.43 21.82 -8.31
N TYR A 846 13.31 21.59 -7.00
CA TYR A 846 12.08 21.58 -6.23
C TYR A 846 12.28 22.37 -4.92
N LEU A 847 11.18 22.89 -4.38
CA LEU A 847 11.11 23.39 -3.01
C LEU A 847 10.22 22.45 -2.20
N ILE A 848 10.58 22.19 -0.95
CA ILE A 848 9.68 21.59 0.04
C ILE A 848 9.34 22.63 1.12
N THR A 849 8.07 22.70 1.52
CA THR A 849 7.57 23.59 2.58
C THR A 849 6.89 22.79 3.69
N GLY A 850 6.97 23.25 4.93
CA GLY A 850 6.32 22.65 6.09
C GLY A 850 5.45 23.66 6.83
N SER A 851 4.25 23.24 7.25
CA SER A 851 3.22 24.14 7.78
C SER A 851 2.67 23.69 9.14
N GLU A 852 2.02 24.65 9.80
CA GLU A 852 1.15 24.46 10.95
C GLU A 852 -0.05 23.54 10.63
N ASP A 853 -0.46 23.43 9.35
CA ASP A 853 -1.56 22.58 8.87
C ASP A 853 -1.30 21.06 8.94
N MET A 854 -0.17 20.65 9.55
CA MET A 854 0.30 19.27 9.68
C MET A 854 0.56 18.57 8.34
N THR A 855 0.87 19.33 7.29
CA THR A 855 1.39 18.81 6.02
C THR A 855 2.76 19.38 5.68
N ALA A 856 3.46 18.68 4.78
CA ALA A 856 4.55 19.26 4.02
C ALA A 856 4.20 19.19 2.52
N LYS A 857 4.59 20.17 1.72
CA LYS A 857 4.25 20.26 0.29
C LYS A 857 5.50 20.35 -0.56
N ILE A 858 5.47 19.67 -1.70
CA ILE A 858 6.56 19.65 -2.67
C ILE A 858 6.11 20.41 -3.90
N TRP A 859 6.92 21.38 -4.31
CA TRP A 859 6.63 22.34 -5.37
C TRP A 859 7.64 22.19 -6.50
N ASP A 860 7.15 22.00 -7.71
CA ASP A 860 7.97 22.01 -8.92
C ASP A 860 8.24 23.47 -9.30
N LEU A 861 9.49 23.90 -9.15
CA LEU A 861 9.91 25.29 -9.38
C LEU A 861 9.93 25.71 -10.86
N ARG A 862 9.69 24.77 -11.79
CA ARG A 862 9.55 25.03 -13.24
C ARG A 862 8.10 25.01 -13.70
N LYS A 863 7.21 24.30 -12.98
CA LYS A 863 5.75 24.28 -13.23
C LYS A 863 4.95 25.22 -12.32
N GLU A 864 5.61 25.85 -11.34
CA GLU A 864 5.03 26.81 -10.38
C GLU A 864 3.84 26.22 -9.58
N MET A 865 3.84 24.90 -9.36
CA MET A 865 2.71 24.18 -8.75
C MET A 865 3.15 23.16 -7.69
N CYS A 866 2.26 22.92 -6.73
CA CYS A 866 2.36 21.79 -5.81
C CYS A 866 2.20 20.50 -6.62
N ILE A 867 3.22 19.64 -6.59
CA ILE A 867 3.14 18.29 -7.18
C ILE A 867 2.70 17.24 -6.16
N GLU A 868 3.05 17.42 -4.87
CA GLU A 868 2.71 16.48 -3.80
C GLU A 868 2.42 17.15 -2.47
N THR A 869 1.58 16.51 -1.65
CA THR A 869 1.32 16.91 -0.26
C THR A 869 1.54 15.72 0.66
N LEU A 870 2.67 15.72 1.35
CA LEU A 870 3.04 14.75 2.37
C LEU A 870 2.11 14.93 3.59
N LYS A 871 1.49 13.85 4.04
CA LYS A 871 0.47 13.79 5.10
C LYS A 871 0.85 12.75 6.16
N GLY A 872 0.09 12.67 7.25
CA GLY A 872 0.36 11.72 8.34
C GLY A 872 1.30 12.25 9.42
N PHE A 873 1.73 13.51 9.34
CA PHE A 873 2.26 14.21 10.50
C PHE A 873 1.13 14.42 11.51
N MET A 874 1.40 14.12 12.79
CA MET A 874 0.42 14.27 13.87
C MET A 874 0.54 15.62 14.61
N PHE A 875 1.51 16.45 14.20
CA PHE A 875 1.83 17.75 14.79
C PHE A 875 2.37 18.68 13.70
N PRO A 876 2.29 20.01 13.90
CA PRO A 876 2.88 21.01 13.00
C PRO A 876 4.32 20.68 12.58
N VAL A 877 4.60 20.86 11.29
CA VAL A 877 5.96 20.77 10.75
C VAL A 877 6.67 22.10 11.05
N VAL A 878 7.90 22.04 11.57
CA VAL A 878 8.65 23.23 12.06
C VAL A 878 10.10 23.30 11.62
N SER A 879 10.67 22.22 11.05
CA SER A 879 12.01 22.20 10.50
C SER A 879 12.10 21.18 9.39
N ILE A 880 12.82 21.47 8.31
CA ILE A 880 13.08 20.54 7.20
C ILE A 880 14.55 20.66 6.81
N VAL A 881 15.19 19.53 6.47
CA VAL A 881 16.48 19.53 5.74
C VAL A 881 16.52 18.36 4.76
N SER A 882 16.94 18.63 3.53
CA SER A 882 17.16 17.65 2.48
C SER A 882 18.55 17.03 2.66
N HIS A 883 18.66 15.71 2.59
CA HIS A 883 19.97 15.07 2.75
C HIS A 883 20.80 15.23 1.46
N PRO A 884 22.04 15.77 1.52
CA PRO A 884 22.77 16.14 0.30
C PRO A 884 23.24 14.95 -0.55
N ARG A 885 23.45 13.78 0.07
CA ARG A 885 23.88 12.53 -0.60
C ARG A 885 22.79 11.47 -0.80
N LEU A 886 21.80 11.38 0.09
CA LEU A 886 20.77 10.33 0.09
C LEU A 886 19.48 10.95 -0.46
N PRO A 887 18.64 10.21 -1.21
CA PRO A 887 17.36 10.73 -1.71
C PRO A 887 16.31 10.76 -0.59
N LEU A 888 16.60 11.48 0.49
CA LEU A 888 15.81 11.56 1.72
C LEU A 888 15.64 13.02 2.14
N VAL A 889 14.49 13.34 2.70
CA VAL A 889 14.25 14.60 3.42
C VAL A 889 13.87 14.31 4.87
N ILE A 890 14.51 15.02 5.79
CA ILE A 890 14.33 14.89 7.23
C ILE A 890 13.42 16.04 7.69
N ILE A 891 12.27 15.68 8.28
CA ILE A 891 11.18 16.60 8.59
C ILE A 891 10.90 16.56 10.11
N GLY A 892 11.19 17.67 10.79
CA GLY A 892 11.04 17.83 12.23
C GLY A 892 9.72 18.51 12.61
N THR A 893 9.04 17.95 13.60
CA THR A 893 7.72 18.42 14.06
C THR A 893 7.75 19.08 15.45
N ARG A 894 6.70 19.82 15.78
CA ARG A 894 6.58 20.66 16.98
C ARG A 894 6.64 19.89 18.31
N ASN A 895 6.40 18.58 18.33
CA ASN A 895 6.47 17.77 19.55
C ASN A 895 7.81 17.01 19.76
N GLY A 896 8.74 17.08 18.78
CA GLY A 896 10.03 16.40 18.86
C GLY A 896 10.15 15.14 17.99
N ILE A 897 9.08 14.70 17.32
CA ILE A 897 9.14 13.63 16.33
C ILE A 897 9.82 14.13 15.04
N VAL A 898 10.70 13.30 14.49
CA VAL A 898 11.37 13.51 13.21
C VAL A 898 10.96 12.40 12.24
N HIS A 899 10.52 12.76 11.05
CA HIS A 899 10.15 11.84 9.98
C HIS A 899 11.24 11.85 8.90
N LEU A 900 11.55 10.68 8.34
CA LEU A 900 12.41 10.54 7.16
C LEU A 900 11.51 10.12 5.99
N TRP A 901 11.47 10.94 4.95
CA TRP A 901 10.69 10.68 3.73
C TRP A 901 11.62 10.48 2.54
N SER A 902 11.27 9.54 1.66
CA SER A 902 12.00 9.32 0.41
C SER A 902 11.64 10.38 -0.64
N LEU A 903 12.65 10.94 -1.28
CA LEU A 903 12.49 11.88 -2.38
C LEU A 903 12.30 11.19 -3.75
N THR A 904 12.50 9.87 -3.84
CA THR A 904 12.22 9.13 -5.10
C THR A 904 10.72 8.92 -5.28
N ASN A 905 10.06 8.35 -4.27
CA ASN A 905 8.67 7.87 -4.31
C ASN A 905 7.71 8.65 -3.40
N PHE A 906 8.21 9.66 -2.65
CA PHE A 906 7.46 10.49 -1.71
C PHE A 906 6.72 9.71 -0.60
N ARG A 907 7.23 8.53 -0.23
CA ARG A 907 6.74 7.73 0.90
C ARG A 907 7.49 8.05 2.21
N LEU A 908 6.79 7.82 3.32
CA LEU A 908 7.36 7.87 4.66
C LEU A 908 8.20 6.60 4.90
N GLU A 909 9.50 6.77 5.10
CA GLU A 909 10.42 5.67 5.39
C GLU A 909 10.50 5.42 6.90
N ARG A 910 11.11 6.38 7.62
CA ARG A 910 11.41 6.45 9.06
C ARG A 910 10.41 7.31 9.85
N ILE A 911 9.94 6.89 11.02
CA ILE A 911 9.62 7.83 12.12
C ILE A 911 10.64 7.64 13.24
N LEU A 912 11.18 8.73 13.79
CA LEU A 912 12.16 8.76 14.86
C LEU A 912 11.68 9.67 16.00
N HIS A 913 11.72 9.17 17.23
CA HIS A 913 11.36 9.91 18.43
C HIS A 913 12.49 9.78 19.47
N ILE A 914 13.26 10.86 19.63
CA ILE A 914 14.52 10.88 20.40
C ILE A 914 14.28 11.09 21.91
N GLY A 915 13.15 10.60 22.40
CA GLY A 915 12.79 10.67 23.81
C GLY A 915 12.62 12.07 24.41
N CYS A 916 12.29 13.08 23.61
CA CYS A 916 11.97 14.41 24.12
C CYS A 916 10.66 14.93 23.52
N HIS A 917 9.68 15.24 24.39
CA HIS A 917 8.42 15.89 23.99
C HIS A 917 8.56 17.40 23.72
N GLN A 918 9.78 17.88 23.52
CA GLN A 918 10.06 19.27 23.17
C GLN A 918 10.41 19.33 21.69
N GLY A 919 9.76 20.25 20.96
CA GLY A 919 9.89 20.35 19.52
C GLY A 919 11.32 20.45 18.99
N VAL A 920 11.48 20.03 17.74
CA VAL A 920 12.69 20.27 16.95
C VAL A 920 12.94 21.78 16.84
N ARG A 921 14.23 22.17 16.85
CA ARG A 921 14.71 23.57 16.85
C ARG A 921 15.77 23.84 15.79
N GLY A 922 16.32 22.79 15.20
CA GLY A 922 17.16 22.85 14.01
C GLY A 922 17.50 21.44 13.55
N LEU A 923 17.68 21.29 12.25
CA LEU A 923 18.18 20.07 11.61
C LEU A 923 19.36 20.48 10.72
N ALA A 924 20.41 19.65 10.69
CA ALA A 924 21.52 19.84 9.76
C ALA A 924 21.98 18.47 9.24
N ALA A 925 22.06 18.31 7.92
CA ALA A 925 22.64 17.14 7.28
C ALA A 925 24.10 17.45 6.89
N LEU A 926 25.05 16.59 7.26
CA LEU A 926 26.48 16.84 7.06
C LEU A 926 26.92 16.42 5.65
N MET A 927 27.45 17.37 4.88
CA MET A 927 27.96 17.18 3.52
C MET A 927 28.99 16.04 3.44
N GLY A 928 28.97 15.30 2.33
CA GLY A 928 29.84 14.13 2.10
C GLY A 928 29.53 12.88 2.95
N SER A 929 28.85 13.04 4.09
CA SER A 929 28.58 11.97 5.05
C SER A 929 27.19 11.31 4.86
N ARG A 930 26.78 10.52 5.87
CA ARG A 930 25.40 10.05 6.07
C ARG A 930 24.81 10.48 7.43
N ARG A 931 25.38 11.51 8.05
CA ARG A 931 25.07 11.95 9.41
C ARG A 931 24.11 13.14 9.39
N VAL A 932 23.12 13.08 10.27
CA VAL A 932 22.14 14.16 10.50
C VAL A 932 22.16 14.54 11.98
N ILE A 933 22.29 15.84 12.23
CA ILE A 933 22.26 16.45 13.56
C ILE A 933 20.88 17.03 13.81
N ILE A 934 20.34 16.76 15.00
CA ILE A 934 18.98 17.10 15.41
C ILE A 934 19.06 17.87 16.73
N GLY A 935 18.71 19.15 16.70
CA GLY A 935 18.53 19.97 17.90
C GLY A 935 17.08 19.92 18.36
N HIS A 936 16.83 19.46 19.59
CA HIS A 936 15.49 19.30 20.17
C HIS A 936 15.48 19.69 21.64
N GLY A 937 14.48 20.48 22.07
CA GLY A 937 14.39 20.93 23.46
C GLY A 937 15.67 21.57 24.01
N SER A 938 16.31 20.90 24.97
CA SER A 938 17.63 21.25 25.55
C SER A 938 18.68 20.16 25.31
N ALA A 939 18.65 19.53 24.13
CA ALA A 939 19.58 18.48 23.73
C ALA A 939 19.95 18.58 22.24
N VAL A 940 21.12 18.03 21.90
CA VAL A 940 21.50 17.73 20.51
C VAL A 940 21.68 16.22 20.39
N SER A 941 21.41 15.67 19.22
CA SER A 941 21.63 14.26 18.92
C SER A 941 22.10 14.08 17.49
N MET A 942 22.93 13.07 17.25
CA MET A 942 23.42 12.73 15.91
C MET A 942 22.95 11.33 15.51
N VAL A 943 22.46 11.23 14.28
CA VAL A 943 21.93 10.01 13.66
C VAL A 943 22.75 9.69 12.42
N GLU A 944 23.08 8.43 12.19
CA GLU A 944 23.85 7.96 11.04
C GLU A 944 23.01 6.98 10.22
N ILE A 945 22.65 7.37 8.99
CA ILE A 945 21.69 6.66 8.14
C ILE A 945 22.39 5.55 7.35
N HIS A 946 22.18 4.29 7.72
CA HIS A 946 22.77 3.14 7.02
C HIS A 946 21.92 2.73 5.80
N ASN A 947 22.40 1.79 4.97
CA ASN A 947 21.56 1.14 3.96
C ASN A 947 20.93 -0.11 4.55
N GLU A 948 19.78 -0.54 4.02
CA GLU A 948 19.39 -1.94 4.10
C GLU A 948 20.31 -2.71 3.15
N GLU A 949 21.28 -3.45 3.70
CA GLU A 949 21.94 -4.50 2.93
C GLU A 949 20.95 -5.66 2.76
N PRO A 950 20.82 -6.26 1.56
CA PRO A 950 19.97 -7.42 1.39
C PRO A 950 20.53 -8.56 2.23
N VAL A 951 19.78 -8.98 3.24
CA VAL A 951 20.13 -10.13 4.09
C VAL A 951 20.11 -11.38 3.22
N ASP A 952 21.28 -11.79 2.71
CA ASP A 952 21.40 -12.96 1.84
C ASP A 952 20.91 -14.20 2.57
N SER A 953 19.82 -14.79 2.07
CA SER A 953 19.06 -15.88 2.69
C SER A 953 19.84 -17.21 2.78
N LYS A 954 21.15 -17.19 2.50
CA LYS A 954 22.09 -18.30 2.59
C LYS A 954 22.89 -18.35 3.89
N ALA A 955 22.83 -17.32 4.74
CA ALA A 955 23.45 -17.30 6.08
C ALA A 955 22.74 -18.25 7.09
N LYS A 956 22.75 -19.56 6.81
CA LYS A 956 22.35 -20.58 7.78
C LYS A 956 23.33 -20.59 8.95
N MET A 957 22.80 -20.56 10.17
CA MET A 957 23.58 -20.78 11.39
C MET A 957 24.15 -22.22 11.42
N GLU A 958 25.41 -22.41 11.00
CA GLU A 958 26.18 -23.60 11.37
C GLU A 958 26.61 -23.53 12.84
N VAL A 959 25.68 -23.86 13.75
CA VAL A 959 26.01 -24.05 15.17
C VAL A 959 26.86 -25.32 15.32
N ARG A 960 28.19 -25.18 15.17
CA ARG A 960 29.15 -26.24 15.48
C ARG A 960 29.18 -26.52 16.98
N TYR A 961 28.43 -27.53 17.40
CA TYR A 961 28.60 -28.16 18.70
C TYR A 961 29.90 -28.97 18.75
N GLU A 962 31.02 -28.32 19.05
CA GLU A 962 32.21 -29.03 19.53
C GLU A 962 31.94 -29.55 20.95
N ARG A 963 31.72 -30.86 21.06
CA ARG A 963 31.71 -31.54 22.36
C ARG A 963 33.16 -31.76 22.81
N GLN A 964 33.53 -31.16 23.93
CA GLN A 964 34.54 -31.74 24.81
C GLN A 964 33.81 -32.69 25.79
N GLY A 965 34.16 -33.97 25.77
CA GLY A 965 33.47 -35.05 26.48
C GLY A 965 33.34 -36.29 25.61
#